data_AF-A0A840W3S7-F1
#
_entry.id   AF-A0A840W3S7-F1
#
_cell.length_a   1.000
_cell.length_b   1.000
_cell.length_c   1.000
_cell.angle_alpha   90.00
_cell.angle_beta   90.00
_cell.angle_gamma   90.00
#
_symmetry.space_group_name_H-M   'P 1'
#
loop_
_entity.id
_entity.type
_entity.pdbx_description
1 polymer ?
#
loop_
_entity_poly.entity_id
_entity_poly.type
_entity_poly.pdbx_seq_one_letter_code
_entity_poly.pdbx_strand_id
1 'polypeptide(L)'
;MGEPDDRPDHDGDGQEKPDADHPDGSPGAGGAAAEPPDAAPTDLSLQDYASDLRKRVFEVYARNLWPLLLVSGLPVVPLVLLAQISVVLPAREGAYLNGVLQSTAETLGTPSLVVLGTVLVLAVLVGPIPLGGSVLLGGGALLGRRITVRDAWRGALRRYFTTLTWALMLFGLVVVALAVSLWLILLGWPLPLIGVVVLPPLLYLLTPLSVMLPAALLEGHGPLRGLAAAWRVGRERRWPHLLFVAASYGVTVLFNTVLPRSLSRWAELPEDGLLTVALTATSATLVAPLALLLLCAPVVYSGTNSVGLRPTDDLDLSRVDRQLSAIAPGTAAPASDVPQEGSEAPRRGRGRRWITMTALVVALFAPPLVGPVTVAANPFGLAEMTASPSETVAGYGSPVSIGVTDGAALIGRAHHNGLEFTSCDPDCTVELQHDTWDEGKGFSVEGGQPLRTQWMEFEHATGAVKERRAPHPESGLYLYACDQASACGDDTDPVFLRPFGGRMAAPASAVAPMPGGGVVVASYVRHDDRLAPDEVVDGDTGGLRVHVCEDTGCAGPRVLDVPPELIEDGFDLDRAHLDVSGTPEGGFAVAAMDLSFGALSLVTCADADCAEPEVTELVGDRFRLKNESRQGLKAGARVEYRSDGAPVVAYRDALTGQAHLVDCHDAVCSEFTDTAVTGPSWARPVPGLAVDSLDRPHLLTTDMEENRLVLLSCVDRGCEETVSRGLVGFEDEPVVTALAFDPHDRPHMAWVGHSAETAFGGPLTELLYLGCAEPYCGSEPLTP
;
A
#
# COMPACT_ATOMS: atom_id res chain seq x y z
N MET A 1 33.14 43.64 -49.81
CA MET A 1 32.08 44.45 -49.17
C MET A 1 31.97 43.94 -47.75
N GLY A 2 32.36 44.63 -46.68
CA GLY A 2 32.88 45.96 -46.44
C GLY A 2 32.81 46.16 -44.92
N GLU A 3 33.95 46.48 -44.30
CA GLU A 3 34.11 47.18 -43.00
C GLU A 3 33.23 48.44 -42.90
N PRO A 4 32.95 49.03 -41.71
CA PRO A 4 33.94 49.56 -40.73
C PRO A 4 33.57 49.29 -39.24
N ASP A 5 34.45 49.33 -38.24
CA ASP A 5 35.40 50.36 -37.73
C ASP A 5 34.70 51.52 -37.00
N ASP A 6 34.88 51.61 -35.67
CA ASP A 6 35.12 52.88 -34.98
C ASP A 6 35.41 52.72 -33.47
N ARG A 7 36.52 53.35 -33.07
CA ARG A 7 37.06 53.63 -31.73
C ARG A 7 36.49 54.98 -31.25
N PRO A 8 36.66 55.35 -29.96
CA PRO A 8 37.65 56.41 -29.73
C PRO A 8 38.48 56.27 -28.44
N ASP A 9 39.70 56.77 -28.56
CA ASP A 9 40.68 57.04 -27.51
C ASP A 9 40.25 58.23 -26.62
N HIS A 10 40.67 58.21 -25.36
CA HIS A 10 40.81 59.45 -24.58
C HIS A 10 42.04 59.37 -23.67
N ASP A 11 43.12 59.99 -24.14
CA ASP A 11 44.25 60.45 -23.33
C ASP A 11 43.88 61.72 -22.57
N GLY A 12 44.45 61.86 -21.37
CA GLY A 12 44.32 63.03 -20.51
C GLY A 12 45.37 63.03 -19.41
N ASP A 13 46.57 63.49 -19.74
CA ASP A 13 47.66 63.83 -18.83
C ASP A 13 47.24 64.91 -17.80
N GLY A 14 47.76 64.80 -16.58
CA GLY A 14 47.58 65.80 -15.54
C GLY A 14 48.51 65.56 -14.34
N GLN A 15 49.74 66.05 -14.46
CA GLN A 15 50.69 66.24 -13.35
C GLN A 15 50.08 67.08 -12.22
N GLU A 16 50.26 66.69 -10.97
CA GLU A 16 50.66 67.64 -9.93
C GLU A 16 51.33 66.96 -8.73
N LYS A 17 52.51 67.47 -8.43
CA LYS A 17 53.38 67.15 -7.29
C LYS A 17 53.19 68.25 -6.25
N PRO A 18 53.25 67.95 -4.95
CA PRO A 18 54.03 68.83 -4.10
C PRO A 18 54.89 68.05 -3.09
N ASP A 19 56.20 68.30 -3.17
CA ASP A 19 57.10 68.24 -2.03
C ASP A 19 57.01 69.59 -1.30
N ALA A 20 56.95 69.61 0.03
CA ALA A 20 57.83 70.40 0.90
C ALA A 20 57.41 70.36 2.38
N ASP A 21 58.44 70.30 3.22
CA ASP A 21 58.58 70.85 4.57
C ASP A 21 58.25 70.00 5.82
N HIS A 22 59.37 69.51 6.38
CA HIS A 22 59.66 69.36 7.81
C HIS A 22 59.32 70.61 8.64
N PRO A 23 59.00 70.44 9.94
CA PRO A 23 60.04 70.73 10.93
C PRO A 23 60.12 69.75 12.10
N ASP A 24 61.36 69.57 12.56
CA ASP A 24 61.75 68.97 13.84
C ASP A 24 61.13 69.68 15.05
N GLY A 25 60.78 68.90 16.08
CA GLY A 25 60.35 69.38 17.39
C GLY A 25 60.01 68.26 18.38
N SER A 26 61.04 67.65 18.99
CA SER A 26 60.94 66.93 20.29
C SER A 26 60.58 67.91 21.44
N PRO A 27 60.15 67.51 22.66
CA PRO A 27 60.30 66.20 23.33
C PRO A 27 59.11 65.72 24.21
N GLY A 28 59.15 64.43 24.60
CA GLY A 28 58.96 64.04 26.01
C GLY A 28 57.57 63.63 26.53
N ALA A 29 57.58 62.46 27.18
CA ALA A 29 56.73 62.01 28.30
C ALA A 29 55.34 61.42 27.99
N GLY A 30 55.17 60.15 28.38
CA GLY A 30 53.86 59.52 28.58
C GLY A 30 53.69 58.11 28.02
N GLY A 31 54.67 57.21 28.22
CA GLY A 31 54.51 55.79 27.87
C GLY A 31 53.48 55.10 28.76
N ALA A 32 52.22 55.10 28.34
CA ALA A 32 51.28 54.03 28.67
C ALA A 32 51.48 52.95 27.60
N ALA A 33 52.21 51.88 27.96
CA ALA A 33 52.30 50.69 27.14
C ALA A 33 50.87 50.17 26.93
N ALA A 34 50.32 50.36 25.73
CA ALA A 34 49.14 49.64 25.31
C ALA A 34 49.52 48.16 25.39
N GLU A 35 48.82 47.40 26.23
CA GLU A 35 48.94 45.95 26.28
C GLU A 35 48.91 45.43 24.84
N PRO A 36 49.87 44.57 24.43
CA PRO A 36 49.79 43.94 23.13
C PRO A 36 48.42 43.27 23.03
N PRO A 37 47.67 43.47 21.93
CA PRO A 37 46.33 42.91 21.79
C PRO A 37 46.40 41.42 22.13
N ASP A 38 45.59 41.02 23.12
CA ASP A 38 45.57 39.68 23.71
C ASP A 38 45.85 38.64 22.63
N ALA A 39 47.01 37.98 22.73
CA ALA A 39 47.39 36.94 21.79
C ALA A 39 46.23 35.94 21.69
N ALA A 40 45.77 35.70 20.46
CA ALA A 40 44.65 34.81 20.22
C ALA A 40 44.88 33.49 20.99
N PRO A 41 43.86 32.97 21.69
CA PRO A 41 44.02 31.81 22.57
C PRO A 41 44.65 30.66 21.79
N THR A 42 45.84 30.22 22.21
CA THR A 42 46.64 29.16 21.55
C THR A 42 45.95 27.80 21.53
N ASP A 43 44.85 27.65 22.27
CA ASP A 43 44.16 26.39 22.51
C ASP A 43 43.10 26.07 21.45
N LEU A 44 42.73 27.05 20.60
CA LEU A 44 41.77 26.86 19.50
C LEU A 44 42.50 26.56 18.20
N SER A 45 42.55 25.27 17.82
CA SER A 45 43.15 24.83 16.56
C SER A 45 42.12 24.80 15.43
N LEU A 46 42.25 25.71 14.47
CA LEU A 46 41.62 25.59 13.17
C LEU A 46 42.40 24.58 12.30
N GLN A 47 41.71 23.92 11.37
CA GLN A 47 42.29 22.85 10.54
C GLN A 47 42.56 23.33 9.12
N ASP A 48 43.78 23.08 8.63
CA ASP A 48 44.27 23.57 7.35
C ASP A 48 43.87 22.67 6.16
N TYR A 49 43.76 21.37 6.39
CA TYR A 49 43.47 20.37 5.36
C TYR A 49 42.10 19.70 5.55
N ALA A 50 41.33 19.57 4.45
CA ALA A 50 40.02 18.92 4.47
C ALA A 50 40.07 17.43 4.87
N SER A 51 41.18 16.73 4.60
CA SER A 51 41.38 15.34 5.05
C SER A 51 41.48 15.22 6.57
N ASP A 52 42.18 16.16 7.21
CA ASP A 52 42.39 16.14 8.66
C ASP A 52 41.12 16.58 9.38
N LEU A 53 40.39 17.53 8.80
CA LEU A 53 39.06 17.90 9.27
C LEU A 53 38.08 16.71 9.23
N ARG A 54 38.06 15.91 8.15
CA ARG A 54 37.23 14.69 8.10
C ARG A 54 37.61 13.69 9.20
N LYS A 55 38.90 13.40 9.38
CA LYS A 55 39.37 12.52 10.46
C LYS A 55 38.93 13.04 11.83
N ARG A 56 39.10 14.34 12.08
CA ARG A 56 38.70 14.99 13.33
C ARG A 56 37.19 14.94 13.57
N VAL A 57 36.37 15.12 12.53
CA VAL A 57 34.90 14.98 12.63
C VAL A 57 34.53 13.57 13.08
N PHE A 58 35.10 12.53 12.46
CA PHE A 58 34.84 11.14 12.85
C PHE A 58 35.35 10.80 14.25
N GLU A 59 36.53 11.30 14.63
CA GLU A 59 37.10 11.12 15.97
C GLU A 59 36.24 11.80 17.05
N VAL A 60 35.78 13.02 16.78
CA VAL A 60 34.86 13.77 17.67
C VAL A 60 33.51 13.06 17.75
N TYR A 61 32.97 12.58 16.64
CA TYR A 61 31.73 11.81 16.60
C TYR A 61 31.85 10.53 17.44
N ALA A 62 32.88 9.71 17.21
CA ALA A 62 33.08 8.46 17.94
C ALA A 62 33.26 8.69 19.46
N ARG A 63 33.99 9.74 19.86
CA ARG A 63 34.19 10.09 21.28
C ARG A 63 32.95 10.67 21.95
N ASN A 64 32.11 11.39 21.20
CA ASN A 64 30.95 12.11 21.74
C ASN A 64 29.61 11.51 21.30
N LEU A 65 29.60 10.28 20.77
CA LEU A 65 28.39 9.64 20.25
C LEU A 65 27.24 9.65 21.27
N TRP A 66 27.50 9.20 22.49
CA TRP A 66 26.45 9.13 23.54
C TRP A 66 25.93 10.51 23.98
N PRO A 67 26.78 11.50 24.31
CA PRO A 67 26.32 12.87 24.55
C PRO A 67 25.52 13.45 23.37
N LEU A 68 25.95 13.21 22.14
CA LEU A 68 25.26 13.68 20.95
C LEU A 68 23.88 13.06 20.78
N LEU A 69 23.79 11.72 20.90
CA LEU A 69 22.52 10.97 20.87
C LEU A 69 21.56 11.43 21.98
N LEU A 70 22.08 11.71 23.16
CA LEU A 70 21.29 12.22 24.27
C LEU A 70 20.72 13.60 23.99
N VAL A 71 21.57 14.52 23.55
CA VAL A 71 21.17 15.89 23.26
C VAL A 71 20.15 15.93 22.12
N SER A 72 20.32 15.08 21.10
CA SER A 72 19.44 15.05 19.93
C SER A 72 18.17 14.25 20.14
N GLY A 73 18.24 13.10 20.80
CA GLY A 73 17.14 12.14 20.83
C GLY A 73 16.14 12.35 21.97
N LEU A 74 16.62 12.67 23.19
CA LEU A 74 15.74 12.70 24.37
C LEU A 74 14.58 13.71 24.26
N PRO A 75 14.79 14.95 23.76
CA PRO A 75 13.69 15.91 23.58
C PRO A 75 12.64 15.46 22.55
N VAL A 76 13.01 14.55 21.66
CA VAL A 76 12.17 14.10 20.53
C VAL A 76 11.35 12.87 20.90
N VAL A 77 11.67 12.17 22.01
CA VAL A 77 10.95 10.97 22.46
C VAL A 77 9.43 11.16 22.58
N PRO A 78 8.90 12.22 23.23
CA PRO A 78 7.45 12.41 23.32
C PRO A 78 6.78 12.59 21.95
N LEU A 79 7.48 13.24 21.02
CA LEU A 79 7.00 13.44 19.66
C LEU A 79 6.97 12.12 18.89
N VAL A 80 7.99 11.28 19.03
CA VAL A 80 8.04 9.93 18.42
C VAL A 80 6.91 9.07 18.96
N LEU A 81 6.67 9.08 20.27
CA LEU A 81 5.55 8.36 20.88
C LEU A 81 4.19 8.87 20.37
N LEU A 82 4.02 10.19 20.23
CA LEU A 82 2.80 10.77 19.66
C LEU A 82 2.62 10.35 18.19
N ALA A 83 3.71 10.31 17.41
CA ALA A 83 3.70 9.82 16.03
C ALA A 83 3.41 8.31 15.94
N GLN A 84 3.64 7.52 17.00
CA GLN A 84 3.20 6.12 17.01
C GLN A 84 1.67 5.99 17.06
N ILE A 85 0.94 7.01 17.54
CA ILE A 85 -0.54 7.00 17.53
C ILE A 85 -1.06 6.97 16.09
N SER A 86 -0.43 7.70 15.16
CA SER A 86 -0.82 7.65 13.73
C SER A 86 -0.50 6.32 13.06
N VAL A 87 0.32 5.46 13.66
CA VAL A 87 0.57 4.09 13.18
C VAL A 87 -0.44 3.12 13.79
N VAL A 88 -0.73 3.25 15.09
CA VAL A 88 -1.60 2.31 15.82
C VAL A 88 -3.09 2.56 15.59
N LEU A 89 -3.51 3.81 15.34
CA LEU A 89 -4.93 4.14 15.20
C LEU A 89 -5.54 3.58 13.91
N PRO A 90 -4.92 3.74 12.71
CA PRO A 90 -5.42 3.14 11.47
C PRO A 90 -5.40 1.61 11.50
N ALA A 91 -4.52 1.02 12.31
CA ALA A 91 -4.43 -0.43 12.48
C ALA A 91 -5.68 -1.05 13.12
N ARG A 92 -6.60 -0.27 13.70
CA ARG A 92 -7.86 -0.80 14.23
C ARG A 92 -8.82 -1.29 13.16
N GLU A 93 -8.72 -0.71 11.97
CA GLU A 93 -9.58 -0.98 10.82
C GLU A 93 -8.69 -1.63 9.76
N GLY A 94 -8.31 -2.88 10.00
CA GLY A 94 -7.41 -3.59 9.11
C GLY A 94 -7.44 -5.09 9.35
N ALA A 95 -6.65 -5.79 8.55
CA ALA A 95 -6.45 -7.23 8.63
C ALA A 95 -4.96 -7.55 8.48
N TYR A 96 -4.54 -8.66 9.06
CA TYR A 96 -3.22 -9.22 8.79
C TYR A 96 -3.27 -10.08 7.54
N LEU A 97 -2.72 -9.57 6.45
CA LEU A 97 -2.59 -10.30 5.19
C LEU A 97 -1.17 -10.87 5.10
N ASN A 98 -1.03 -12.20 5.12
CA ASN A 98 0.27 -12.89 5.12
C ASN A 98 1.22 -12.38 6.23
N GLY A 99 0.67 -12.07 7.41
CA GLY A 99 1.42 -11.52 8.54
C GLY A 99 1.82 -10.04 8.42
N VAL A 100 1.40 -9.35 7.35
CA VAL A 100 1.57 -7.90 7.18
C VAL A 100 0.23 -7.21 7.46
N LEU A 101 0.23 -6.20 8.33
CA LEU A 101 -0.97 -5.40 8.56
C LEU A 101 -1.29 -4.61 7.30
N GLN A 102 -2.43 -4.89 6.68
CA GLN A 102 -3.05 -3.99 5.73
C GLN A 102 -4.13 -3.19 6.44
N SER A 103 -3.92 -1.87 6.51
CA SER A 103 -4.93 -0.95 7.01
C SER A 103 -5.91 -0.63 5.89
N THR A 104 -7.21 -0.79 6.15
CA THR A 104 -8.26 -0.34 5.22
C THR A 104 -8.58 1.14 5.44
N ALA A 105 -8.09 1.74 6.53
CA ALA A 105 -8.33 3.16 6.79
C ALA A 105 -7.63 4.01 5.71
N GLU A 106 -8.38 4.97 5.16
CA GLU A 106 -7.81 5.97 4.26
C GLU A 106 -6.62 6.66 4.95
N THR A 107 -5.42 6.46 4.41
CA THR A 107 -4.18 7.04 4.94
C THR A 107 -4.23 8.57 5.02
N LEU A 108 -5.13 9.20 4.26
CA LEU A 108 -5.36 10.65 4.19
C LEU A 108 -6.69 11.11 4.82
N GLY A 109 -7.35 10.26 5.62
CA GLY A 109 -8.57 10.65 6.32
C GLY A 109 -8.35 11.87 7.22
N THR A 110 -9.41 12.67 7.40
CA THR A 110 -9.42 13.87 8.27
C THR A 110 -8.73 13.67 9.64
N PRO A 111 -9.00 12.59 10.42
CA PRO A 111 -8.34 12.40 11.71
C PRO A 111 -6.83 12.16 11.57
N SER A 112 -6.39 11.38 10.57
CA SER A 112 -4.98 11.12 10.28
C SER A 112 -4.26 12.41 9.90
N LEU A 113 -4.89 13.27 9.08
CA LEU A 113 -4.34 14.59 8.73
C LEU A 113 -4.24 15.53 9.94
N VAL A 114 -5.21 15.52 10.85
CA VAL A 114 -5.15 16.32 12.09
C VAL A 114 -4.02 15.85 13.00
N VAL A 115 -3.85 14.55 13.19
CA VAL A 115 -2.75 13.99 13.99
C VAL A 115 -1.41 14.32 13.34
N LEU A 116 -1.26 14.07 12.04
CA LEU A 116 -0.03 14.37 11.30
C LEU A 116 0.32 15.87 11.34
N GLY A 117 -0.68 16.74 11.14
CA GLY A 117 -0.52 18.19 11.26
C GLY A 117 -0.10 18.62 12.67
N THR A 118 -0.69 18.01 13.70
CA THR A 118 -0.33 18.27 15.11
C THR A 118 1.10 17.83 15.41
N VAL A 119 1.49 16.63 14.99
CA VAL A 119 2.87 16.12 15.11
C VAL A 119 3.84 17.04 14.38
N LEU A 120 3.52 17.50 13.16
CA LEU A 120 4.37 18.41 12.40
C LEU A 120 4.57 19.75 13.11
N VAL A 121 3.50 20.35 13.64
CA VAL A 121 3.58 21.61 14.41
C VAL A 121 4.44 21.42 15.66
N LEU A 122 4.22 20.34 16.41
CA LEU A 122 5.04 20.02 17.58
C LEU A 122 6.50 19.74 17.21
N ALA A 123 6.76 19.10 16.07
CA ALA A 123 8.11 18.87 15.56
C ALA A 123 8.84 20.18 15.27
N VAL A 124 8.17 21.15 14.64
CA VAL A 124 8.71 22.49 14.38
C VAL A 124 8.96 23.25 15.68
N LEU A 125 8.09 23.09 16.69
CA LEU A 125 8.26 23.73 17.99
C LEU A 125 9.37 23.09 18.84
N VAL A 126 9.52 21.76 18.83
CA VAL A 126 10.48 21.05 19.69
C VAL A 126 11.84 20.89 19.01
N GLY A 127 11.87 20.65 17.70
CA GLY A 127 13.08 20.38 16.90
C GLY A 127 14.24 21.39 17.03
N PRO A 128 14.02 22.69 17.27
CA PRO A 128 15.11 23.64 17.44
C PRO A 128 15.98 23.37 18.69
N ILE A 129 15.46 22.68 19.71
CA ILE A 129 16.18 22.31 20.94
C ILE A 129 17.28 21.26 20.68
N PRO A 130 16.96 20.06 20.13
CA PRO A 130 17.98 19.06 19.83
C PRO A 130 18.98 19.55 18.78
N LEU A 131 18.51 20.24 17.73
CA LEU A 131 19.39 20.81 16.71
C LEU A 131 20.39 21.81 17.29
N GLY A 132 19.92 22.78 18.08
CA GLY A 132 20.78 23.77 18.71
C GLY A 132 21.75 23.17 19.73
N GLY A 133 21.28 22.20 20.52
CA GLY A 133 22.12 21.51 21.49
C GLY A 133 23.23 20.71 20.82
N SER A 134 22.91 19.96 19.77
CA SER A 134 23.89 19.14 19.04
C SER A 134 24.94 20.00 18.34
N VAL A 135 24.55 21.15 17.79
CA VAL A 135 25.49 22.10 17.18
C VAL A 135 26.42 22.72 18.22
N LEU A 136 25.91 23.12 19.40
CA LEU A 136 26.76 23.63 20.47
C LEU A 136 27.73 22.57 20.98
N LEU A 137 27.24 21.36 21.27
CA LEU A 137 28.07 20.26 21.78
C LEU A 137 29.10 19.80 20.73
N GLY A 138 28.67 19.62 19.48
CA GLY A 138 29.52 19.19 18.37
C GLY A 138 30.54 20.24 17.93
N GLY A 139 30.10 21.49 17.75
CA GLY A 139 30.96 22.61 17.40
C GLY A 139 31.98 22.91 18.49
N GLY A 140 31.56 22.91 19.76
CA GLY A 140 32.48 23.03 20.90
C GLY A 140 33.52 21.93 20.93
N ALA A 141 33.11 20.66 20.71
CA ALA A 141 34.03 19.53 20.68
C ALA A 141 35.02 19.59 19.50
N LEU A 142 34.58 20.05 18.32
CA LEU A 142 35.47 20.29 17.17
C LEU A 142 36.50 21.39 17.47
N LEU A 143 36.14 22.39 18.28
CA LEU A 143 37.03 23.44 18.77
C LEU A 143 37.87 23.01 19.99
N GLY A 144 37.74 21.78 20.48
CA GLY A 144 38.49 21.27 21.63
C GLY A 144 37.90 21.61 23.01
N ARG A 145 36.72 22.25 23.07
CA ARG A 145 36.01 22.56 24.31
C ARG A 145 35.07 21.40 24.71
N ARG A 146 35.02 21.09 26.02
CA ARG A 146 34.10 20.08 26.57
C ARG A 146 32.83 20.76 27.07
N ILE A 147 31.71 20.47 26.42
CA ILE A 147 30.39 21.00 26.81
C ILE A 147 29.55 19.84 27.34
N THR A 148 28.90 20.05 28.49
CA THR A 148 28.00 19.04 29.05
C THR A 148 26.64 19.06 28.32
N VAL A 149 25.94 17.93 28.28
CA VAL A 149 24.58 17.81 27.70
C VAL A 149 23.63 18.87 28.26
N ARG A 150 23.69 19.10 29.58
CA ARG A 150 22.85 20.09 30.28
C ARG A 150 23.12 21.51 29.82
N ASP A 151 24.39 21.86 29.65
CA ASP A 151 24.79 23.21 29.24
C ASP A 151 24.49 23.45 27.76
N ALA A 152 24.63 22.41 26.93
CA ALA A 152 24.20 22.44 25.53
C ALA A 152 22.69 22.73 25.39
N TRP A 153 21.83 22.04 26.16
CA TRP A 153 20.38 22.33 26.14
C TRP A 153 20.03 23.72 26.66
N ARG A 154 20.66 24.20 27.73
CA ARG A 154 20.45 25.58 28.21
C ARG A 154 20.87 26.60 27.18
N GLY A 155 22.01 26.39 26.52
CA GLY A 155 22.48 27.23 25.43
C GLY A 155 21.49 27.25 24.26
N ALA A 156 20.99 26.07 23.87
CA ALA A 156 19.98 25.94 22.82
C ALA A 156 18.68 26.65 23.18
N LEU A 157 18.17 26.50 24.41
CA LEU A 157 16.95 27.17 24.89
C LEU A 157 17.10 28.70 24.91
N ARG A 158 18.25 29.22 25.35
CA ARG A 158 18.53 30.67 25.31
C ARG A 158 18.54 31.23 23.88
N ARG A 159 18.84 30.39 22.90
CA ARG A 159 18.92 30.76 21.47
C ARG A 159 17.80 30.13 20.64
N TYR A 160 16.71 29.70 21.28
CA TYR A 160 15.61 28.98 20.64
C TYR A 160 15.04 29.72 19.41
N PHE A 161 14.82 31.03 19.51
CA PHE A 161 14.31 31.80 18.37
C PHE A 161 15.27 31.84 17.17
N THR A 162 16.58 31.76 17.41
CA THR A 162 17.58 31.73 16.33
C THR A 162 17.50 30.40 15.60
N THR A 163 17.42 29.29 16.34
CA THR A 163 17.31 27.94 15.77
C THR A 163 15.95 27.70 15.12
N LEU A 164 14.85 28.23 15.69
CA LEU A 164 13.52 28.18 15.09
C LEU A 164 13.46 28.99 13.79
N THR A 165 13.97 30.22 13.78
CA THR A 165 13.99 31.06 12.55
C THR A 165 14.78 30.37 11.45
N TRP A 166 15.93 29.78 11.80
CA TRP A 166 16.71 28.97 10.87
C TRP A 166 15.90 27.79 10.30
N ALA A 167 15.23 27.03 11.17
CA ALA A 167 14.42 25.89 10.76
C ALA A 167 13.27 26.30 9.84
N LEU A 168 12.60 27.42 10.13
CA LEU A 168 11.54 27.98 9.28
C LEU A 168 12.05 28.47 7.92
N MET A 169 13.23 29.10 7.88
CA MET A 169 13.88 29.48 6.61
C MET A 169 14.23 28.25 5.76
N LEU A 170 14.76 27.20 6.39
CA LEU A 170 15.07 25.93 5.73
C LEU A 170 13.81 25.27 5.19
N PHE A 171 12.76 25.21 6.02
CA PHE A 171 11.45 24.68 5.63
C PHE A 171 10.87 25.46 4.45
N GLY A 172 10.87 26.80 4.51
CA GLY A 172 10.41 27.65 3.42
C GLY A 172 11.17 27.41 2.11
N LEU A 173 12.49 27.26 2.17
CA LEU A 173 13.32 26.94 1.00
C LEU A 173 12.91 25.60 0.36
N VAL A 174 12.68 24.57 1.18
CA VAL A 174 12.23 23.25 0.71
C VAL A 174 10.83 23.32 0.10
N VAL A 175 9.89 24.02 0.75
CA VAL A 175 8.53 24.20 0.22
C VAL A 175 8.54 24.92 -1.13
N VAL A 176 9.36 25.96 -1.29
CA VAL A 176 9.51 26.64 -2.57
C VAL A 176 10.08 25.70 -3.64
N ALA A 177 11.11 24.91 -3.32
CA ALA A 177 11.69 23.95 -4.25
C ALA A 177 10.68 22.85 -4.67
N LEU A 178 9.88 22.36 -3.73
CA LEU A 178 8.81 21.39 -4.01
C LEU A 178 7.71 22.00 -4.87
N ALA A 179 7.27 23.23 -4.57
CA ALA A 179 6.26 23.93 -5.36
C ALA A 179 6.74 24.17 -6.81
N VAL A 180 8.00 24.55 -7.00
CA VAL A 180 8.61 24.68 -8.34
C VAL A 180 8.70 23.33 -9.04
N SER A 181 9.09 22.27 -8.33
CA SER A 181 9.17 20.92 -8.90
C SER A 181 7.80 20.42 -9.34
N LEU A 182 6.78 20.55 -8.49
CA LEU A 182 5.40 20.18 -8.80
C LEU A 182 4.86 20.99 -9.98
N TRP A 183 5.13 22.30 -10.01
CA TRP A 183 4.74 23.15 -11.14
C TRP A 183 5.38 22.68 -12.46
N LEU A 184 6.65 22.27 -12.45
CA LEU A 184 7.32 21.71 -13.63
C LEU A 184 6.77 20.32 -14.03
N ILE A 185 6.41 19.47 -13.08
CA ILE A 185 5.73 18.18 -13.34
C ILE A 185 4.39 18.42 -14.03
N LEU A 186 3.60 19.37 -13.54
CA LEU A 186 2.32 19.75 -14.15
C LEU A 186 2.48 20.35 -15.55
N LEU A 187 3.66 20.90 -15.87
CA LEU A 187 4.02 21.35 -17.22
C LEU A 187 4.57 20.22 -18.12
N GLY A 188 4.59 18.96 -17.64
CA GLY A 188 5.06 17.80 -18.40
C GLY A 188 6.58 17.71 -18.55
N TRP A 189 7.36 18.36 -17.68
CA TRP A 189 8.82 18.26 -17.75
C TRP A 189 9.30 16.88 -17.30
N PRO A 190 10.30 16.27 -17.97
CA PRO A 190 10.87 15.01 -17.53
C PRO A 190 11.62 15.18 -16.20
N LEU A 191 11.46 14.23 -15.28
CA LEU A 191 12.10 14.21 -13.95
C LEU A 191 13.61 14.54 -13.93
N PRO A 192 14.47 14.00 -14.81
CA PRO A 192 15.90 14.36 -14.79
C PRO A 192 16.13 15.85 -15.09
N LEU A 193 15.33 16.45 -15.97
CA LEU A 193 15.44 17.88 -16.31
C LEU A 193 15.00 18.76 -15.14
N ILE A 194 13.93 18.37 -14.43
CA ILE A 194 13.51 19.03 -13.19
C ILE A 194 14.65 19.02 -12.17
N GLY A 195 15.31 17.87 -12.00
CA GLY A 195 16.49 17.74 -11.13
C GLY A 195 17.62 18.71 -11.52
N VAL A 196 17.95 18.80 -12.80
CA VAL A 196 19.00 19.71 -13.31
C VAL A 196 18.64 21.19 -13.10
N VAL A 197 17.37 21.56 -13.18
CA VAL A 197 16.92 22.95 -13.02
C VAL A 197 16.78 23.35 -11.55
N VAL A 198 16.21 22.48 -10.70
CA VAL A 198 15.87 22.81 -9.31
C VAL A 198 17.04 22.57 -8.36
N LEU A 199 17.85 21.52 -8.57
CA LEU A 199 18.88 21.12 -7.61
C LEU A 199 20.02 22.14 -7.49
N PRO A 200 20.60 22.71 -8.57
CA PRO A 200 21.68 23.70 -8.44
C PRO A 200 21.29 24.98 -7.66
N PRO A 201 20.18 25.68 -7.94
CA PRO A 201 19.78 26.85 -7.15
C PRO A 201 19.42 26.49 -5.71
N LEU A 202 18.81 25.31 -5.50
CA LEU A 202 18.55 24.79 -4.15
C LEU A 202 19.87 24.61 -3.39
N LEU A 203 20.85 23.89 -3.93
CA LEU A 203 22.16 23.68 -3.30
C LEU A 203 22.91 24.99 -3.04
N TYR A 204 22.79 25.95 -3.97
CA TYR A 204 23.40 27.28 -3.84
C TYR A 204 22.86 28.06 -2.63
N LEU A 205 21.54 28.04 -2.42
CA LEU A 205 20.89 28.70 -1.28
C LEU A 205 21.00 27.90 0.02
N LEU A 206 20.95 26.57 -0.09
CA LEU A 206 21.04 25.65 1.03
C LEU A 206 22.39 25.75 1.74
N THR A 207 23.49 25.89 1.00
CA THR A 207 24.84 25.92 1.56
C THR A 207 25.05 27.01 2.64
N PRO A 208 24.83 28.31 2.37
CA PRO A 208 24.97 29.35 3.39
C PRO A 208 23.90 29.23 4.48
N LEU A 209 22.70 28.74 4.15
CA LEU A 209 21.64 28.53 5.12
C LEU A 209 22.00 27.41 6.11
N SER A 210 22.59 26.29 5.68
CA SER A 210 23.01 25.22 6.58
C SER A 210 24.16 25.63 7.50
N VAL A 211 25.08 26.48 7.03
CA VAL A 211 26.23 26.99 7.80
C VAL A 211 25.84 28.15 8.75
N MET A 212 24.73 28.83 8.47
CA MET A 212 24.18 29.90 9.33
C MET A 212 23.95 29.44 10.77
N LEU A 213 23.41 28.23 10.98
CA LEU A 213 23.09 27.73 12.32
C LEU A 213 24.35 27.60 13.22
N PRO A 214 25.40 26.86 12.84
CA PRO A 214 26.62 26.78 13.63
C PRO A 214 27.33 28.12 13.79
N ALA A 215 27.39 28.95 12.74
CA ALA A 215 27.97 30.29 12.86
C ALA A 215 27.20 31.16 13.88
N ALA A 216 25.87 31.18 13.79
CA ALA A 216 25.02 31.96 14.69
C ALA A 216 25.12 31.51 16.15
N LEU A 217 25.13 30.19 16.39
CA LEU A 217 25.15 29.64 17.74
C LEU A 217 26.52 29.78 18.40
N LEU A 218 27.61 29.55 17.66
CA LEU A 218 28.97 29.66 18.21
C LEU A 218 29.38 31.11 18.46
N GLU A 219 29.00 32.05 17.58
CA GLU A 219 29.29 33.48 17.77
C GLU A 219 28.25 34.21 18.64
N GLY A 220 27.12 33.55 18.95
CA GLY A 220 26.03 34.13 19.74
C GLY A 220 25.24 35.22 18.99
N HIS A 221 25.16 35.11 17.68
CA HIS A 221 24.43 36.02 16.80
C HIS A 221 22.94 35.69 16.68
N GLY A 222 22.14 36.70 16.31
CA GLY A 222 20.77 36.49 15.84
C GLY A 222 20.77 35.94 14.40
N PRO A 223 19.61 35.45 13.90
CA PRO A 223 19.53 34.66 12.68
C PRO A 223 20.06 35.40 11.43
N LEU A 224 19.68 36.65 11.22
CA LEU A 224 20.13 37.44 10.05
C LEU A 224 21.63 37.77 10.09
N ARG A 225 22.18 38.04 11.28
CA ARG A 225 23.62 38.27 11.44
C ARG A 225 24.41 36.97 11.24
N GLY A 226 23.86 35.85 11.69
CA GLY A 226 24.40 34.52 11.41
C GLY A 226 24.43 34.19 9.92
N LEU A 227 23.37 34.56 9.18
CA LEU A 227 23.33 34.36 7.72
C LEU A 227 24.38 35.23 7.02
N ALA A 228 24.52 36.49 7.42
CA ALA A 228 25.55 37.38 6.90
C ALA A 228 26.97 36.86 7.20
N ALA A 229 27.19 36.31 8.40
CA ALA A 229 28.45 35.66 8.78
C ALA A 229 28.71 34.41 7.90
N ALA A 230 27.73 33.50 7.79
CA ALA A 230 27.85 32.31 6.95
C ALA A 230 28.06 32.64 5.46
N TRP A 231 27.41 33.69 4.95
CA TRP A 231 27.63 34.16 3.58
C TRP A 231 29.03 34.72 3.38
N ARG A 232 29.55 35.45 4.37
CA ARG A 232 30.91 35.99 4.33
C ARG A 232 31.95 34.87 4.33
N VAL A 233 31.86 33.95 5.29
CA VAL A 233 32.75 32.77 5.38
C VAL A 233 32.64 31.91 4.11
N GLY A 234 31.42 31.77 3.58
CA GLY A 234 31.16 31.01 2.37
C GLY A 234 31.70 31.66 1.09
N ARG A 235 31.77 32.99 0.99
CA ARG A 235 32.06 33.70 -0.28
C ARG A 235 33.39 33.28 -0.92
N GLU A 236 34.44 33.13 -0.12
CA GLU A 236 35.78 32.77 -0.60
C GLU A 236 36.01 31.25 -0.62
N ARG A 237 35.19 30.49 0.12
CA ARG A 237 35.36 29.03 0.34
C ARG A 237 34.10 28.23 0.01
N ARG A 238 33.36 28.64 -1.03
CA ARG A 238 32.07 28.03 -1.40
C ARG A 238 32.18 26.54 -1.65
N TRP A 239 33.26 26.09 -2.30
CA TRP A 239 33.40 24.70 -2.72
C TRP A 239 33.55 23.72 -1.55
N PRO A 240 34.46 23.95 -0.57
CA PRO A 240 34.47 23.17 0.67
C PRO A 240 33.14 23.16 1.41
N HIS A 241 32.45 24.31 1.51
CA HIS A 241 31.16 24.41 2.19
C HIS A 241 30.11 23.55 1.51
N LEU A 242 30.02 23.65 0.18
CA LEU A 242 29.11 22.83 -0.62
C LEU A 242 29.41 21.34 -0.46
N LEU A 243 30.69 20.92 -0.44
CA LEU A 243 31.07 19.52 -0.24
C LEU A 243 30.66 18.99 1.14
N PHE A 244 30.85 19.74 2.22
CA PHE A 244 30.43 19.32 3.56
C PHE A 244 28.91 19.31 3.73
N VAL A 245 28.22 20.29 3.17
CA VAL A 245 26.76 20.34 3.16
C VAL A 245 26.21 19.16 2.34
N ALA A 246 26.73 18.93 1.14
CA ALA A 246 26.37 17.78 0.31
C ALA A 246 26.68 16.45 1.00
N ALA A 247 27.82 16.34 1.70
CA ALA A 247 28.15 15.15 2.49
C ALA A 247 27.16 14.93 3.65
N SER A 248 26.80 15.99 4.38
CA SER A 248 25.81 15.92 5.46
C SER A 248 24.47 15.38 4.95
N TYR A 249 23.89 16.03 3.93
CA TYR A 249 22.62 15.59 3.34
C TYR A 249 22.73 14.23 2.67
N GLY A 250 23.86 13.95 2.00
CA GLY A 250 24.13 12.67 1.34
C GLY A 250 24.15 11.51 2.33
N VAL A 251 24.77 11.67 3.50
CA VAL A 251 24.75 10.65 4.55
C VAL A 251 23.32 10.46 5.08
N THR A 252 22.57 11.54 5.33
CA THR A 252 21.16 11.42 5.75
C THR A 252 20.31 10.67 4.73
N VAL A 253 20.41 11.01 3.44
CA VAL A 253 19.68 10.34 2.36
C VAL A 253 20.11 8.88 2.22
N LEU A 254 21.42 8.60 2.23
CA LEU A 254 21.96 7.25 2.12
C LEU A 254 21.39 6.32 3.20
N PHE A 255 21.40 6.74 4.47
CA PHE A 255 20.99 5.87 5.57
C PHE A 255 19.48 5.85 5.84
N ASN A 256 18.75 6.90 5.47
CA ASN A 256 17.30 6.98 5.70
C ASN A 256 16.47 6.52 4.49
N THR A 257 17.05 6.46 3.29
CA THR A 257 16.29 6.08 2.07
C THR A 257 16.95 4.96 1.27
N VAL A 258 18.26 5.04 1.01
CA VAL A 258 18.94 4.05 0.16
C VAL A 258 19.16 2.75 0.92
N LEU A 259 19.66 2.83 2.16
CA LEU A 259 19.98 1.67 2.99
C LEU A 259 18.73 0.81 3.30
N PRO A 260 17.59 1.39 3.73
CA PRO A 260 16.37 0.60 3.97
C PRO A 260 15.87 -0.11 2.72
N ARG A 261 15.78 0.60 1.58
CA ARG A 261 15.37 0.02 0.29
C ARG A 261 16.35 -1.03 -0.24
N SER A 262 17.63 -0.89 0.07
CA SER A 262 18.62 -1.90 -0.31
C SER A 262 18.49 -3.11 0.60
N LEU A 263 18.30 -2.92 1.91
CA LEU A 263 18.11 -4.03 2.83
C LEU A 263 16.82 -4.81 2.54
N SER A 264 15.71 -4.14 2.23
CA SER A 264 14.47 -4.82 1.84
C SER A 264 14.67 -5.69 0.60
N ARG A 265 15.30 -5.14 -0.45
CA ARG A 265 15.60 -5.89 -1.69
C ARG A 265 16.59 -7.04 -1.50
N TRP A 266 17.60 -6.88 -0.66
CA TRP A 266 18.67 -7.88 -0.52
C TRP A 266 18.34 -8.98 0.48
N ALA A 267 17.54 -8.69 1.50
CA ALA A 267 17.20 -9.62 2.56
C ALA A 267 15.75 -10.13 2.48
N GLU A 268 15.03 -9.80 1.39
CA GLU A 268 13.61 -10.13 1.20
C GLU A 268 12.76 -9.75 2.41
N LEU A 269 13.15 -8.66 3.10
CA LEU A 269 12.40 -8.17 4.24
C LEU A 269 11.18 -7.40 3.72
N PRO A 270 9.97 -7.67 4.24
CA PRO A 270 8.80 -6.89 3.89
C PRO A 270 9.10 -5.40 4.14
N GLU A 271 8.71 -4.54 3.19
CA GLU A 271 9.06 -3.10 3.23
C GLU A 271 8.53 -2.44 4.52
N ASP A 272 7.42 -2.94 5.05
CA ASP A 272 6.78 -2.49 6.29
C ASP A 272 7.03 -3.41 7.50
N GLY A 273 7.99 -4.34 7.37
CA GLY A 273 8.36 -5.25 8.44
C GLY A 273 8.93 -4.51 9.66
N LEU A 274 8.64 -5.04 10.85
CA LEU A 274 9.10 -4.48 12.13
C LEU A 274 10.63 -4.33 12.17
N LEU A 275 11.37 -5.27 11.57
CA LEU A 275 12.82 -5.20 11.46
C LEU A 275 13.29 -4.03 10.57
N THR A 276 12.63 -3.78 9.45
CA THR A 276 12.92 -2.66 8.55
C THR A 276 12.69 -1.32 9.25
N VAL A 277 11.58 -1.19 9.98
CA VAL A 277 11.28 0.00 10.80
C VAL A 277 12.31 0.18 11.94
N ALA A 278 12.71 -0.92 12.60
CA ALA A 278 13.73 -0.86 13.64
C ALA A 278 15.09 -0.42 13.09
N LEU A 279 15.50 -0.96 11.94
CA LEU A 279 16.76 -0.64 11.29
C LEU A 279 16.79 0.81 10.78
N THR A 280 15.70 1.28 10.17
CA THR A 280 15.56 2.67 9.71
C THR A 280 15.58 3.68 10.86
N ALA A 281 14.83 3.41 11.95
CA ALA A 281 14.83 4.29 13.11
C ALA A 281 16.20 4.33 13.80
N THR A 282 16.87 3.17 13.89
CA THR A 282 18.21 3.06 14.47
C THR A 282 19.25 3.77 13.60
N SER A 283 19.22 3.57 12.29
CA SER A 283 20.14 4.23 11.36
C SER A 283 19.96 5.75 11.39
N ALA A 284 18.71 6.24 11.35
CA ALA A 284 18.39 7.66 11.43
C ALA A 284 18.91 8.30 12.73
N THR A 285 18.69 7.61 13.86
CA THR A 285 19.13 8.06 15.19
C THR A 285 20.65 8.17 15.29
N LEU A 286 21.39 7.21 14.73
CA LEU A 286 22.85 7.23 14.70
C LEU A 286 23.41 8.26 13.71
N VAL A 287 22.75 8.45 12.57
CA VAL A 287 23.26 9.28 11.48
C VAL A 287 22.99 10.77 11.68
N ALA A 288 21.87 11.14 12.32
CA ALA A 288 21.51 12.53 12.51
C ALA A 288 22.61 13.38 13.19
N PRO A 289 23.28 12.92 14.28
CA PRO A 289 24.37 13.69 14.87
C PRO A 289 25.61 13.79 13.98
N LEU A 290 25.91 12.76 13.18
CA LEU A 290 27.02 12.79 12.23
C LEU A 290 26.77 13.84 11.14
N ALA A 291 25.55 13.90 10.60
CA ALA A 291 25.15 14.92 9.64
C ALA A 291 25.31 16.33 10.23
N LEU A 292 24.85 16.55 11.47
CA LEU A 292 25.01 17.84 12.16
C LEU A 292 26.47 18.23 12.40
N LEU A 293 27.34 17.27 12.72
CA LEU A 293 28.78 17.54 12.84
C LEU A 293 29.41 17.93 11.50
N LEU A 294 28.99 17.28 10.40
CA LEU A 294 29.42 17.66 9.05
C LEU A 294 28.95 19.08 8.69
N LEU A 295 27.78 19.52 9.17
CA LEU A 295 27.33 20.92 9.01
C LEU A 295 28.14 21.92 9.86
N CYS A 296 28.71 21.48 10.98
CA CYS A 296 29.58 22.32 11.81
C CYS A 296 31.01 22.45 11.25
N ALA A 297 31.45 21.48 10.45
CA ALA A 297 32.82 21.41 9.94
C ALA A 297 33.28 22.66 9.13
N PRO A 298 32.44 23.27 8.25
CA PRO A 298 32.82 24.48 7.52
C PRO A 298 33.19 25.67 8.42
N VAL A 299 32.57 25.77 9.59
CA VAL A 299 32.81 26.86 10.56
C VAL A 299 34.16 26.70 11.28
N VAL A 300 34.72 25.49 11.32
CA VAL A 300 36.01 25.18 11.99
C VAL A 300 37.17 25.15 11.00
N TYR A 301 36.92 25.41 9.71
CA TYR A 301 37.90 25.32 8.64
C TYR A 301 38.55 26.68 8.34
N SER A 302 39.85 26.84 8.67
CA SER A 302 40.64 28.08 8.47
C SER A 302 41.27 28.24 7.10
N GLY A 303 41.26 27.21 6.25
CA GLY A 303 41.79 27.22 4.88
C GLY A 303 43.02 28.13 4.64
N THR A 304 44.22 27.68 5.00
CA THR A 304 45.45 28.50 5.02
C THR A 304 46.27 28.54 3.73
N ASN A 305 45.75 28.09 2.58
CA ASN A 305 46.63 27.81 1.41
C ASN A 305 46.39 28.59 0.11
N SER A 306 45.63 29.69 0.13
CA SER A 306 45.69 30.66 -0.97
C SER A 306 46.69 31.76 -0.63
N VAL A 307 47.95 31.51 -0.97
CA VAL A 307 49.06 32.49 -0.95
C VAL A 307 48.57 33.82 -1.54
N GLY A 308 48.23 34.78 -0.68
CA GLY A 308 47.80 36.14 -1.08
C GLY A 308 46.46 36.65 -0.52
N LEU A 309 45.61 35.83 0.11
CA LEU A 309 44.37 36.32 0.73
C LEU A 309 44.61 36.83 2.16
N ARG A 310 44.07 38.01 2.49
CA ARG A 310 44.24 38.67 3.79
C ARG A 310 43.55 37.84 4.90
N PRO A 311 44.15 37.67 6.10
CA PRO A 311 43.57 36.91 7.23
C PRO A 311 42.30 37.50 7.88
N THR A 312 41.55 38.38 7.22
CA THR A 312 40.68 39.35 7.91
C THR A 312 39.18 39.02 7.98
N ASP A 313 38.71 37.85 7.55
CA ASP A 313 37.27 37.52 7.56
C ASP A 313 36.91 36.13 8.12
N ASP A 314 37.77 35.57 8.99
CA ASP A 314 37.47 34.32 9.73
C ASP A 314 36.58 34.58 10.98
N LEU A 315 36.09 33.51 11.63
CA LEU A 315 35.29 33.60 12.86
C LEU A 315 35.98 34.42 13.95
N ASP A 316 35.20 35.20 14.70
CA ASP A 316 35.69 35.91 15.88
C ASP A 316 35.90 34.90 17.04
N LEU A 317 37.05 34.21 17.02
CA LEU A 317 37.41 33.19 18.01
C LEU A 317 37.35 33.71 19.45
N SER A 318 37.64 35.00 19.66
CA SER A 318 37.53 35.65 20.99
C SER A 318 36.08 35.70 21.48
N ARG A 319 35.13 35.89 20.56
CA ARG A 319 33.70 35.89 20.87
C ARG A 319 33.19 34.48 21.09
N VAL A 320 33.61 33.53 20.24
CA VAL A 320 33.27 32.11 20.40
C VAL A 320 33.72 31.62 21.77
N ASP A 321 34.96 31.93 22.17
CA ASP A 321 35.50 31.49 23.45
C ASP A 321 34.73 32.10 24.64
N ARG A 322 34.39 33.39 24.57
CA ARG A 322 33.54 34.05 25.57
C ARG A 322 32.14 33.43 25.64
N GLN A 323 31.53 33.09 24.51
CA GLN A 323 30.21 32.46 24.49
C GLN A 323 30.26 31.05 25.09
N LEU A 324 31.24 30.22 24.69
CA LEU A 324 31.39 28.87 25.21
C LEU A 324 31.70 28.86 26.71
N SER A 325 32.52 29.79 27.18
CA SER A 325 32.83 29.97 28.60
C SER A 325 31.61 30.45 29.41
N ALA A 326 30.75 31.31 28.83
CA ALA A 326 29.51 31.74 29.46
C ALA A 326 28.46 30.61 29.57
N ILE A 327 28.53 29.61 28.67
CA ILE A 327 27.67 28.43 28.69
C ILE A 327 28.19 27.39 29.70
N ALA A 328 29.51 27.24 29.83
CA ALA A 328 30.15 26.26 30.70
C ALA A 328 31.10 26.88 31.77
N PRO A 329 30.57 27.74 32.68
CA PRO A 329 31.37 28.57 33.59
C PRO A 329 32.25 27.80 34.60
N GLY A 330 32.06 26.49 34.74
CA GLY A 330 32.83 25.63 35.65
C GLY A 330 33.95 24.81 35.02
N THR A 331 34.23 24.96 33.72
CA THR A 331 35.18 24.09 32.98
C THR A 331 36.44 24.82 32.49
N ALA A 332 36.64 26.07 32.88
CA ALA A 332 37.57 27.01 32.24
C ALA A 332 39.08 26.82 32.56
N ALA A 333 39.50 25.76 33.24
CA ALA A 333 40.93 25.46 33.36
C ALA A 333 41.36 24.51 32.22
N PRO A 334 42.27 24.93 31.31
CA PRO A 334 42.82 24.03 30.31
C PRO A 334 43.53 22.87 31.01
N ALA A 335 43.41 21.67 30.44
CA ALA A 335 44.00 20.43 30.97
C ALA A 335 45.53 20.36 30.76
N SER A 336 46.20 21.49 30.58
CA SER A 336 47.64 21.61 30.42
C SER A 336 48.27 21.95 31.77
N ASP A 337 49.11 21.04 32.26
CA ASP A 337 50.13 21.23 33.29
C ASP A 337 49.80 20.95 34.77
N VAL A 338 48.78 20.14 35.08
CA VAL A 338 48.79 19.41 36.37
C VAL A 338 49.44 18.06 36.14
N PRO A 339 50.64 17.78 36.70
CA PRO A 339 51.23 16.45 36.69
C PRO A 339 50.22 15.47 37.27
N GLN A 340 49.88 14.46 36.47
CA GLN A 340 48.94 13.41 36.83
C GLN A 340 49.60 12.45 37.84
N GLU A 341 49.98 12.96 39.01
CA GLU A 341 50.49 12.15 40.12
C GLU A 341 49.33 11.56 40.93
N GLY A 342 49.09 10.26 40.73
CA GLY A 342 48.80 9.35 41.83
C GLY A 342 47.43 9.39 42.51
N SER A 343 46.38 10.00 41.94
CA SER A 343 45.04 9.83 42.52
C SER A 343 44.45 8.46 42.10
N GLU A 344 44.60 7.45 42.96
CA GLU A 344 43.87 6.18 42.88
C GLU A 344 42.35 6.45 42.83
N ALA A 345 41.80 6.46 41.63
CA ALA A 345 40.37 6.62 41.43
C ALA A 345 39.62 5.42 42.05
N PRO A 346 38.64 5.64 42.93
CA PRO A 346 37.92 4.57 43.59
C PRO A 346 37.17 3.71 42.54
N ARG A 347 37.55 2.44 42.41
CA ARG A 347 36.95 1.43 41.51
C ARG A 347 35.45 1.13 41.76
N ARG A 348 34.77 1.81 42.68
CA ARG A 348 33.39 1.52 43.11
C ARG A 348 32.27 2.02 42.18
N GLY A 349 32.57 2.59 41.02
CA GLY A 349 31.56 3.22 40.15
C GLY A 349 31.11 2.47 38.89
N ARG A 350 31.70 1.31 38.56
CA ARG A 350 31.47 0.69 37.23
C ARG A 350 30.03 0.18 37.03
N GLY A 351 29.40 -0.40 38.06
CA GLY A 351 28.03 -0.94 37.95
C GLY A 351 26.93 0.11 37.72
N ARG A 352 27.04 1.29 38.32
CA ARG A 352 26.04 2.36 38.18
C ARG A 352 26.01 2.95 36.77
N ARG A 353 27.15 2.99 36.07
CA ARG A 353 27.24 3.49 34.69
C ARG A 353 26.53 2.59 33.68
N TRP A 354 26.57 1.27 33.88
CA TRP A 354 25.90 0.31 32.99
C TRP A 354 24.38 0.44 33.07
N ILE A 355 23.80 0.49 34.28
CA ILE A 355 22.35 0.65 34.45
C ILE A 355 21.85 1.95 33.81
N THR A 356 22.56 3.06 34.03
CA THR A 356 22.18 4.35 33.42
C THR A 356 22.30 4.33 31.90
N MET A 357 23.27 3.60 31.34
CA MET A 357 23.44 3.49 29.89
C MET A 357 22.34 2.64 29.27
N THR A 358 21.99 1.50 29.86
CA THR A 358 20.90 0.65 29.37
C THR A 358 19.55 1.36 29.40
N ALA A 359 19.20 2.03 30.51
CA ALA A 359 17.94 2.78 30.60
C ALA A 359 17.84 3.89 29.53
N LEU A 360 18.98 4.46 29.16
CA LEU A 360 19.08 5.54 28.18
C LEU A 360 19.00 5.02 26.75
N VAL A 361 19.63 3.87 26.47
CA VAL A 361 19.44 3.15 25.21
C VAL A 361 17.96 2.82 25.04
N VAL A 362 17.32 2.23 26.06
CA VAL A 362 15.89 1.91 26.02
C VAL A 362 15.05 3.17 25.78
N ALA A 363 15.31 4.27 26.49
CA ALA A 363 14.56 5.51 26.32
C ALA A 363 14.68 6.13 24.92
N LEU A 364 15.80 5.91 24.22
CA LEU A 364 16.04 6.45 22.88
C LEU A 364 15.51 5.54 21.78
N PHE A 365 15.67 4.22 21.91
CA PHE A 365 15.40 3.26 20.84
C PHE A 365 14.06 2.53 20.99
N ALA A 366 13.46 2.47 22.19
CA ALA A 366 12.14 1.85 22.36
C ALA A 366 10.99 2.66 21.72
N PRO A 367 10.91 4.00 21.85
CA PRO A 367 9.79 4.78 21.31
C PRO A 367 9.42 4.52 19.84
N PRO A 368 10.37 4.49 18.88
CA PRO A 368 10.02 4.20 17.47
C PRO A 368 9.60 2.74 17.23
N LEU A 369 9.85 1.85 18.18
CA LEU A 369 9.43 0.44 18.11
C LEU A 369 8.06 0.20 18.74
N VAL A 370 7.56 1.12 19.59
CA VAL A 370 6.29 0.93 20.30
C VAL A 370 5.15 0.71 19.30
N GLY A 371 5.00 1.56 18.28
CA GLY A 371 3.92 1.43 17.29
C GLY A 371 3.99 0.10 16.54
N PRO A 372 5.10 -0.23 15.85
CA PRO A 372 5.25 -1.50 15.14
C PRO A 372 5.08 -2.74 16.03
N VAL A 373 5.63 -2.74 17.25
CA VAL A 373 5.49 -3.86 18.19
C VAL A 373 4.05 -3.97 18.70
N THR A 374 3.41 -2.84 19.03
CA THR A 374 2.00 -2.84 19.44
C THR A 374 1.11 -3.30 18.31
N VAL A 375 1.34 -2.88 17.06
CA VAL A 375 0.62 -3.41 15.89
C VAL A 375 0.83 -4.91 15.80
N ALA A 376 2.08 -5.38 15.67
CA ALA A 376 2.42 -6.79 15.49
C ALA A 376 1.95 -7.73 16.61
N ALA A 377 1.68 -7.21 17.81
CA ALA A 377 1.07 -7.98 18.90
C ALA A 377 -0.44 -8.25 18.70
N ASN A 378 -1.03 -7.77 17.60
CA ASN A 378 -2.45 -7.84 17.26
C ASN A 378 -3.40 -7.56 18.44
N PRO A 379 -3.26 -6.42 19.15
CA PRO A 379 -4.01 -6.11 20.36
C PRO A 379 -5.50 -5.85 20.10
N PHE A 380 -5.89 -5.73 18.83
CA PHE A 380 -7.26 -5.46 18.41
C PHE A 380 -8.03 -6.72 17.99
N GLY A 381 -7.38 -7.90 17.97
CA GLY A 381 -8.02 -9.12 17.44
C GLY A 381 -8.41 -8.94 15.97
N LEU A 382 -7.52 -8.33 15.19
CA LEU A 382 -7.70 -8.23 13.74
C LEU A 382 -7.60 -9.63 13.15
N ALA A 383 -8.39 -9.87 12.10
CA ALA A 383 -8.40 -11.17 11.43
C ALA A 383 -7.03 -11.43 10.77
N GLU A 384 -6.51 -12.64 10.96
CA GLU A 384 -5.34 -13.15 10.26
C GLU A 384 -5.81 -13.92 9.02
N MET A 385 -5.31 -13.50 7.87
CA MET A 385 -5.70 -14.01 6.56
C MET A 385 -4.47 -14.33 5.74
N THR A 386 -4.58 -15.36 4.91
CA THR A 386 -3.62 -15.63 3.85
C THR A 386 -4.22 -15.16 2.54
N ALA A 387 -3.44 -14.40 1.76
CA ALA A 387 -3.81 -14.03 0.42
C ALA A 387 -2.74 -14.44 -0.56
N SER A 388 -3.16 -14.97 -1.70
CA SER A 388 -2.26 -15.29 -2.78
C SER A 388 -2.82 -14.65 -4.05
N PRO A 389 -2.04 -13.79 -4.73
CA PRO A 389 -2.41 -13.37 -6.07
C PRO A 389 -2.30 -14.57 -7.01
N SER A 390 -3.32 -14.77 -7.84
CA SER A 390 -3.22 -15.69 -8.97
C SER A 390 -3.06 -14.91 -10.27
N GLU A 391 -2.67 -15.57 -11.36
CA GLU A 391 -2.22 -14.89 -12.58
C GLU A 391 -3.27 -13.93 -13.18
N THR A 392 -2.77 -12.95 -13.95
CA THR A 392 -3.60 -11.93 -14.62
C THR A 392 -4.20 -12.50 -15.91
N VAL A 393 -5.53 -12.47 -16.03
CA VAL A 393 -6.25 -13.04 -17.18
C VAL A 393 -7.32 -12.06 -17.68
N ALA A 394 -7.52 -11.94 -18.99
CA ALA A 394 -8.48 -11.02 -19.58
C ALA A 394 -9.93 -11.57 -19.48
N GLY A 395 -10.88 -10.76 -18.98
CA GLY A 395 -12.31 -11.07 -19.15
C GLY A 395 -13.26 -10.43 -18.13
N TYR A 396 -14.43 -9.99 -18.60
CA TYR A 396 -15.54 -9.54 -17.75
C TYR A 396 -16.54 -10.69 -17.56
N GLY A 397 -17.07 -10.88 -16.35
CA GLY A 397 -18.28 -11.70 -16.12
C GLY A 397 -18.07 -13.19 -15.83
N SER A 398 -16.81 -13.64 -15.84
CA SER A 398 -16.38 -14.99 -15.49
C SER A 398 -17.08 -15.57 -14.26
N PRO A 399 -17.89 -16.64 -14.35
CA PRO A 399 -18.28 -17.36 -13.15
C PRO A 399 -17.02 -17.79 -12.39
N VAL A 400 -17.11 -17.73 -11.06
CA VAL A 400 -16.13 -18.21 -10.08
C VAL A 400 -16.90 -19.11 -9.13
N SER A 401 -16.39 -20.31 -8.90
CA SER A 401 -16.86 -21.29 -7.93
C SER A 401 -15.66 -21.78 -7.16
N ILE A 402 -15.86 -22.03 -5.89
CA ILE A 402 -14.81 -22.40 -4.96
C ILE A 402 -15.27 -23.65 -4.21
N GLY A 403 -14.46 -24.69 -4.30
CA GLY A 403 -14.62 -25.91 -3.53
C GLY A 403 -13.56 -25.97 -2.46
N VAL A 404 -13.94 -26.39 -1.26
CA VAL A 404 -13.02 -26.48 -0.14
C VAL A 404 -12.75 -27.94 0.20
N THR A 405 -11.48 -28.23 0.46
CA THR A 405 -10.99 -29.50 1.00
C THR A 405 -10.24 -29.22 2.30
N ASP A 406 -9.78 -30.23 3.03
CA ASP A 406 -9.12 -30.05 4.34
C ASP A 406 -7.90 -29.11 4.28
N GLY A 407 -8.13 -27.81 4.52
CA GLY A 407 -7.12 -26.74 4.52
C GLY A 407 -6.83 -26.07 3.18
N ALA A 408 -7.36 -26.58 2.07
CA ALA A 408 -7.08 -26.08 0.73
C ALA A 408 -8.36 -25.71 -0.02
N ALA A 409 -8.29 -24.69 -0.88
CA ALA A 409 -9.38 -24.34 -1.79
C ALA A 409 -8.99 -24.69 -3.23
N LEU A 410 -9.91 -25.28 -3.98
CA LEU A 410 -9.80 -25.43 -5.43
C LEU A 410 -10.82 -24.47 -6.07
N ILE A 411 -10.29 -23.48 -6.78
CA ILE A 411 -11.06 -22.42 -7.41
C ILE A 411 -11.17 -22.75 -8.89
N GLY A 412 -12.40 -22.87 -9.38
CA GLY A 412 -12.67 -22.88 -10.80
C GLY A 412 -12.94 -21.47 -11.29
N ARG A 413 -12.55 -21.19 -12.53
CA ARG A 413 -12.88 -19.94 -13.20
C ARG A 413 -13.07 -20.19 -14.69
N ALA A 414 -14.17 -19.70 -15.25
CA ALA A 414 -14.34 -19.63 -16.69
C ALA A 414 -14.04 -18.21 -17.17
N HIS A 415 -13.15 -18.03 -18.13
CA HIS A 415 -12.91 -16.73 -18.76
C HIS A 415 -13.26 -16.82 -20.25
N HIS A 416 -13.39 -15.67 -20.91
CA HIS A 416 -13.90 -15.60 -22.28
C HIS A 416 -13.15 -16.52 -23.26
N ASN A 417 -11.86 -16.75 -23.02
CA ASN A 417 -11.01 -17.59 -23.86
C ASN A 417 -10.62 -18.91 -23.21
N GLY A 418 -11.25 -19.36 -22.13
CA GLY A 418 -10.78 -20.58 -21.49
C GLY A 418 -11.38 -20.91 -20.14
N LEU A 419 -10.74 -21.87 -19.48
CA LEU A 419 -11.02 -22.32 -18.14
C LEU A 419 -9.70 -22.37 -17.38
N GLU A 420 -9.76 -22.00 -16.10
CA GLU A 420 -8.65 -22.09 -15.17
C GLU A 420 -9.11 -22.82 -13.90
N PHE A 421 -8.28 -23.73 -13.42
CA PHE A 421 -8.40 -24.29 -12.08
C PHE A 421 -7.16 -23.94 -11.27
N THR A 422 -7.37 -23.38 -10.09
CA THR A 422 -6.31 -22.90 -9.22
C THR A 422 -6.48 -23.52 -7.84
N SER A 423 -5.48 -24.26 -7.38
CA SER A 423 -5.43 -24.83 -6.03
C SER A 423 -4.73 -23.84 -5.11
N CYS A 424 -5.28 -23.55 -3.93
CA CYS A 424 -4.73 -22.56 -3.00
C CYS A 424 -4.58 -23.15 -1.59
N ASP A 425 -3.32 -23.31 -1.14
CA ASP A 425 -2.95 -23.75 0.21
C ASP A 425 -1.51 -23.33 0.59
N PRO A 426 -1.32 -22.27 1.40
CA PRO A 426 -2.00 -20.99 1.29
C PRO A 426 -1.67 -20.24 -0.02
N ASP A 427 -0.61 -20.68 -0.70
CA ASP A 427 -0.20 -20.16 -2.00
C ASP A 427 -1.07 -20.78 -3.10
N CYS A 428 -1.43 -19.97 -4.10
CA CYS A 428 -2.22 -20.41 -5.24
C CYS A 428 -1.32 -20.92 -6.37
N THR A 429 -1.60 -22.13 -6.86
CA THR A 429 -0.98 -22.75 -8.03
C THR A 429 -2.03 -23.01 -9.10
N VAL A 430 -1.76 -22.55 -10.32
CA VAL A 430 -2.60 -22.88 -11.48
C VAL A 430 -2.36 -24.33 -11.83
N GLU A 431 -3.37 -25.18 -11.64
CA GLU A 431 -3.32 -26.62 -11.91
C GLU A 431 -3.63 -26.93 -13.37
N LEU A 432 -4.57 -26.16 -13.95
CA LEU A 432 -4.95 -26.25 -15.35
C LEU A 432 -5.28 -24.86 -15.86
N GLN A 433 -4.70 -24.53 -17.01
CA GLN A 433 -5.15 -23.42 -17.84
C GLN A 433 -5.43 -23.99 -19.23
N HIS A 434 -6.67 -23.84 -19.67
CA HIS A 434 -7.12 -24.40 -20.93
C HIS A 434 -7.83 -23.33 -21.75
N ASP A 435 -7.16 -22.88 -22.82
CA ASP A 435 -7.67 -21.83 -23.68
C ASP A 435 -8.64 -22.43 -24.72
N THR A 436 -9.93 -22.11 -24.61
CA THR A 436 -10.95 -22.46 -25.61
C THR A 436 -11.83 -21.26 -25.90
N TRP A 437 -12.21 -21.13 -27.18
CA TRP A 437 -13.04 -20.03 -27.68
C TRP A 437 -14.54 -20.28 -27.44
N ASP A 438 -14.85 -21.22 -26.55
CA ASP A 438 -16.20 -21.64 -26.27
C ASP A 438 -16.80 -20.84 -25.11
N GLU A 439 -18.04 -20.40 -25.32
CA GLU A 439 -18.83 -19.58 -24.40
C GLU A 439 -19.71 -20.46 -23.47
N GLY A 440 -20.28 -19.85 -22.43
CA GLY A 440 -21.36 -20.45 -21.64
C GLY A 440 -20.96 -21.59 -20.70
N LYS A 441 -19.71 -21.62 -20.26
CA LYS A 441 -19.17 -22.67 -19.37
C LYS A 441 -19.71 -22.54 -17.95
N GLY A 442 -20.13 -23.67 -17.38
CA GLY A 442 -20.46 -23.84 -15.97
C GLY A 442 -19.40 -24.71 -15.31
N PHE A 443 -19.21 -24.55 -14.01
CA PHE A 443 -18.34 -25.44 -13.26
C PHE A 443 -18.71 -25.41 -11.78
N SER A 444 -18.40 -26.52 -11.12
CA SER A 444 -18.50 -26.65 -9.68
C SER A 444 -17.33 -27.48 -9.19
N VAL A 445 -16.90 -27.16 -7.98
CA VAL A 445 -15.88 -27.90 -7.28
C VAL A 445 -16.49 -28.27 -5.94
N GLU A 446 -16.85 -29.54 -5.76
CA GLU A 446 -17.35 -30.04 -4.48
C GLU A 446 -16.58 -31.29 -4.10
N GLY A 447 -16.16 -31.38 -2.84
CA GLY A 447 -15.33 -32.50 -2.36
C GLY A 447 -13.99 -32.65 -3.11
N GLY A 448 -13.50 -31.59 -3.77
CA GLY A 448 -12.28 -31.60 -4.56
C GLY A 448 -12.42 -32.23 -5.96
N GLN A 449 -13.62 -32.66 -6.35
CA GLN A 449 -13.88 -33.16 -7.71
C GLN A 449 -14.32 -32.01 -8.61
N PRO A 450 -13.55 -31.65 -9.66
CA PRO A 450 -13.97 -30.65 -10.62
C PRO A 450 -15.01 -31.21 -11.58
N LEU A 451 -16.15 -30.52 -11.65
CA LEU A 451 -17.17 -30.69 -12.68
C LEU A 451 -17.15 -29.45 -13.57
N ARG A 452 -17.21 -29.63 -14.89
CA ARG A 452 -17.39 -28.51 -15.82
C ARG A 452 -18.30 -28.86 -16.97
N THR A 453 -18.91 -27.84 -17.53
CA THR A 453 -19.71 -27.91 -18.74
C THR A 453 -19.13 -27.02 -19.81
N GLN A 454 -19.26 -27.44 -21.08
CA GLN A 454 -18.75 -26.70 -22.23
C GLN A 454 -19.74 -26.82 -23.38
N TRP A 455 -20.08 -25.69 -23.98
CA TRP A 455 -20.78 -25.67 -25.25
C TRP A 455 -19.76 -25.80 -26.36
N MET A 456 -19.98 -26.74 -27.29
CA MET A 456 -19.07 -26.96 -28.42
C MET A 456 -19.83 -26.78 -29.73
N GLU A 457 -19.28 -25.97 -30.64
CA GLU A 457 -19.75 -25.82 -32.02
C GLU A 457 -18.81 -26.60 -32.95
N PHE A 458 -19.34 -27.62 -33.62
CA PHE A 458 -18.58 -28.38 -34.61
C PHE A 458 -18.96 -27.93 -36.02
N GLU A 459 -17.96 -27.65 -36.86
CA GLU A 459 -18.20 -27.41 -38.28
C GLU A 459 -18.21 -28.74 -39.06
N HIS A 460 -19.09 -28.88 -40.05
CA HIS A 460 -19.04 -30.00 -40.99
C HIS A 460 -17.71 -30.01 -41.76
N ALA A 461 -16.95 -31.10 -41.68
CA ALA A 461 -15.61 -31.23 -42.28
C ALA A 461 -15.59 -31.02 -43.81
N THR A 462 -16.71 -31.25 -44.49
CA THR A 462 -16.85 -31.12 -45.94
C THR A 462 -18.19 -30.48 -46.31
N GLY A 463 -18.16 -29.45 -47.15
CA GLY A 463 -19.37 -28.79 -47.65
C GLY A 463 -19.09 -27.39 -48.18
N ALA A 464 -20.07 -26.80 -48.87
CA ALA A 464 -20.04 -25.38 -49.21
C ALA A 464 -19.98 -24.51 -47.93
N VAL A 465 -19.53 -23.26 -48.00
CA VAL A 465 -19.41 -22.36 -46.82
C VAL A 465 -20.72 -22.25 -46.03
N LYS A 466 -21.87 -22.40 -46.69
CA LYS A 466 -23.18 -22.46 -46.02
C LYS A 466 -23.44 -23.78 -45.27
N GLU A 467 -22.96 -24.90 -45.79
CA GLU A 467 -23.09 -26.22 -45.17
C GLU A 467 -22.12 -26.39 -44.00
N ARG A 468 -20.95 -25.73 -44.02
CA ARG A 468 -20.04 -25.73 -42.85
C ARG A 468 -20.65 -25.07 -41.61
N ARG A 469 -21.57 -24.12 -41.82
CA ARG A 469 -22.31 -23.43 -40.76
C ARG A 469 -23.67 -24.05 -40.47
N ALA A 470 -23.97 -25.19 -41.09
CA ALA A 470 -25.19 -25.92 -40.76
C ALA A 470 -25.02 -26.61 -39.40
N PRO A 471 -26.11 -26.78 -38.64
CA PRO A 471 -26.17 -27.64 -37.46
C PRO A 471 -25.32 -28.91 -37.58
N HIS A 472 -24.32 -29.09 -36.72
CA HIS A 472 -23.65 -30.38 -36.60
C HIS A 472 -24.32 -31.20 -35.49
N PRO A 473 -24.59 -32.50 -35.68
CA PRO A 473 -25.29 -33.31 -34.67
C PRO A 473 -24.49 -33.49 -33.37
N GLU A 474 -23.18 -33.24 -33.41
CA GLU A 474 -22.30 -33.23 -32.24
C GLU A 474 -22.20 -31.82 -31.62
N SER A 475 -22.80 -30.78 -32.20
CA SER A 475 -22.84 -29.47 -31.53
C SER A 475 -23.80 -29.51 -30.34
N GLY A 476 -23.43 -28.88 -29.24
CA GLY A 476 -24.25 -28.85 -28.03
C GLY A 476 -23.46 -28.73 -26.73
N LEU A 477 -24.12 -29.08 -25.63
CA LEU A 477 -23.54 -29.04 -24.28
C LEU A 477 -22.93 -30.38 -23.91
N TYR A 478 -21.74 -30.29 -23.32
CA TYR A 478 -20.98 -31.41 -22.81
C TYR A 478 -20.67 -31.25 -21.33
N LEU A 479 -20.68 -32.35 -20.59
CA LEU A 479 -20.25 -32.45 -19.19
C LEU A 479 -18.91 -33.18 -19.11
N TYR A 480 -17.99 -32.62 -18.35
CA TYR A 480 -16.72 -33.23 -18.00
C TYR A 480 -16.71 -33.44 -16.49
N ALA A 481 -16.57 -34.70 -16.08
CA ALA A 481 -16.32 -35.07 -14.70
C ALA A 481 -14.88 -35.54 -14.59
N CYS A 482 -14.10 -34.84 -13.77
CA CYS A 482 -12.67 -35.03 -13.71
C CYS A 482 -12.28 -35.61 -12.36
N ASP A 483 -11.32 -36.52 -12.32
CA ASP A 483 -10.81 -37.03 -11.05
C ASP A 483 -9.95 -35.98 -10.33
N GLN A 484 -9.28 -35.12 -11.10
CA GLN A 484 -8.38 -34.05 -10.63
C GLN A 484 -8.44 -32.85 -11.56
N ALA A 485 -8.16 -31.66 -11.02
CA ALA A 485 -8.21 -30.40 -11.78
C ALA A 485 -7.28 -30.39 -13.01
N SER A 486 -6.05 -30.88 -12.88
CA SER A 486 -5.06 -30.91 -13.96
C SER A 486 -5.43 -31.85 -15.11
N ALA A 487 -6.31 -32.82 -14.89
CA ALA A 487 -6.79 -33.75 -15.92
C ALA A 487 -8.00 -33.21 -16.70
N CYS A 488 -8.57 -32.07 -16.28
CA CYS A 488 -9.88 -31.61 -16.73
C CYS A 488 -9.88 -30.88 -18.08
N GLY A 489 -8.87 -31.15 -18.93
CA GLY A 489 -8.72 -30.60 -20.28
C GLY A 489 -9.38 -31.45 -21.37
N ASP A 490 -8.81 -31.41 -22.58
CA ASP A 490 -9.33 -32.08 -23.78
C ASP A 490 -9.22 -33.63 -23.75
N ASP A 491 -8.35 -34.17 -22.90
CA ASP A 491 -8.12 -35.63 -22.83
C ASP A 491 -9.20 -36.38 -22.04
N THR A 492 -10.10 -35.66 -21.35
CA THR A 492 -11.22 -36.26 -20.61
C THR A 492 -12.38 -36.50 -21.56
N ASP A 493 -12.86 -37.75 -21.67
CA ASP A 493 -14.03 -38.12 -22.46
C ASP A 493 -15.28 -37.39 -21.95
N PRO A 494 -15.84 -36.44 -22.70
CA PRO A 494 -17.01 -35.71 -22.24
C PRO A 494 -18.30 -36.49 -22.48
N VAL A 495 -19.31 -36.20 -21.66
CA VAL A 495 -20.66 -36.73 -21.83
C VAL A 495 -21.51 -35.71 -22.57
N PHE A 496 -22.06 -36.09 -23.71
CA PHE A 496 -22.95 -35.23 -24.49
C PHE A 496 -24.32 -35.13 -23.82
N LEU A 497 -24.65 -33.95 -23.27
CA LEU A 497 -25.87 -33.74 -22.48
C LEU A 497 -27.03 -33.21 -23.32
N ARG A 498 -26.77 -32.19 -24.14
CA ARG A 498 -27.81 -31.43 -24.84
C ARG A 498 -27.40 -31.19 -26.29
N PRO A 499 -27.99 -31.89 -27.26
CA PRO A 499 -27.75 -31.57 -28.66
C PRO A 499 -28.31 -30.19 -28.99
N PHE A 500 -27.52 -29.36 -29.63
CA PHE A 500 -27.95 -28.06 -30.11
C PHE A 500 -27.42 -27.80 -31.52
N GLY A 501 -28.33 -27.91 -32.48
CA GLY A 501 -28.00 -27.70 -33.88
C GLY A 501 -27.98 -26.22 -34.30
N GLY A 502 -28.56 -25.31 -33.54
CA GLY A 502 -28.63 -23.90 -33.91
C GLY A 502 -27.28 -23.19 -33.79
N ARG A 503 -27.23 -21.94 -34.27
CA ARG A 503 -26.19 -21.01 -33.82
C ARG A 503 -26.42 -20.72 -32.35
N MET A 504 -25.46 -21.11 -31.51
CA MET A 504 -25.52 -20.83 -30.08
C MET A 504 -25.38 -19.33 -29.87
N ALA A 505 -26.37 -18.73 -29.23
CA ALA A 505 -26.33 -17.33 -28.84
C ALA A 505 -26.55 -17.23 -27.33
N ALA A 506 -25.70 -16.46 -26.65
CA ALA A 506 -25.68 -16.35 -25.19
C ALA A 506 -25.81 -17.72 -24.48
N PRO A 507 -24.99 -18.73 -24.84
CA PRO A 507 -25.01 -20.00 -24.13
C PRO A 507 -24.61 -19.77 -22.67
N ALA A 508 -25.21 -20.55 -21.77
CA ALA A 508 -24.88 -20.54 -20.35
C ALA A 508 -25.12 -21.92 -19.75
N SER A 509 -24.37 -22.25 -18.72
CA SER A 509 -24.62 -23.45 -17.94
C SER A 509 -24.09 -23.30 -16.53
N ALA A 510 -24.69 -24.06 -15.63
CA ALA A 510 -24.26 -24.23 -14.25
C ALA A 510 -24.37 -25.72 -13.92
N VAL A 511 -23.46 -26.22 -13.09
CA VAL A 511 -23.41 -27.62 -12.69
C VAL A 511 -23.21 -27.68 -11.18
N ALA A 512 -23.88 -28.61 -10.51
CA ALA A 512 -23.62 -28.92 -9.12
C ALA A 512 -23.72 -30.44 -8.91
N PRO A 513 -22.92 -31.02 -8.01
CA PRO A 513 -23.13 -32.39 -7.62
C PRO A 513 -24.35 -32.49 -6.70
N MET A 514 -24.83 -33.71 -6.57
CA MET A 514 -25.91 -34.10 -5.68
C MET A 514 -25.42 -35.21 -4.74
N PRO A 515 -26.08 -35.40 -3.58
CA PRO A 515 -25.82 -36.53 -2.72
C PRO A 515 -25.88 -37.86 -3.48
N GLY A 516 -25.02 -38.80 -3.09
CA GLY A 516 -24.92 -40.10 -3.76
C GLY A 516 -24.09 -40.10 -5.05
N GLY A 517 -23.47 -38.98 -5.41
CA GLY A 517 -22.58 -38.86 -6.57
C GLY A 517 -23.29 -38.45 -7.86
N GLY A 518 -24.58 -38.12 -7.78
CA GLY A 518 -25.35 -37.57 -8.89
C GLY A 518 -24.90 -36.16 -9.27
N VAL A 519 -25.40 -35.66 -10.39
CA VAL A 519 -25.08 -34.33 -10.91
C VAL A 519 -26.33 -33.69 -11.49
N VAL A 520 -26.51 -32.40 -11.23
CA VAL A 520 -27.51 -31.57 -11.89
C VAL A 520 -26.83 -30.52 -12.75
N VAL A 521 -27.30 -30.37 -13.98
CA VAL A 521 -26.81 -29.37 -14.93
C VAL A 521 -27.97 -28.51 -15.41
N ALA A 522 -27.93 -27.23 -15.09
CA ALA A 522 -28.79 -26.21 -15.68
C ALA A 522 -28.11 -25.63 -16.92
N SER A 523 -28.85 -25.50 -18.02
CA SER A 523 -28.30 -24.96 -19.27
C SER A 523 -29.29 -24.04 -19.96
N TYR A 524 -28.80 -22.95 -20.52
CA TYR A 524 -29.57 -22.02 -21.33
C TYR A 524 -28.84 -21.76 -22.64
N VAL A 525 -29.60 -21.66 -23.73
CA VAL A 525 -29.09 -21.17 -25.01
C VAL A 525 -30.22 -20.46 -25.72
N ARG A 526 -29.94 -19.27 -26.25
CA ARG A 526 -30.94 -18.52 -27.01
C ARG A 526 -31.03 -19.07 -28.43
N HIS A 527 -32.26 -19.19 -28.92
CA HIS A 527 -32.51 -19.50 -30.32
C HIS A 527 -32.18 -18.28 -31.21
N ASP A 528 -31.52 -18.48 -32.35
CA ASP A 528 -31.33 -17.40 -33.32
C ASP A 528 -32.64 -17.14 -34.06
N ASP A 529 -33.42 -16.14 -33.59
CA ASP A 529 -34.70 -15.70 -34.16
C ASP A 529 -34.65 -15.35 -35.66
N ARG A 530 -33.45 -15.26 -36.26
CA ARG A 530 -33.27 -15.03 -37.70
C ARG A 530 -33.56 -16.27 -38.54
N LEU A 531 -33.54 -17.46 -37.94
CA LEU A 531 -33.90 -18.71 -38.60
C LEU A 531 -35.40 -18.94 -38.42
N ALA A 532 -36.06 -19.43 -39.49
CA ALA A 532 -37.48 -19.72 -39.39
C ALA A 532 -37.67 -21.01 -38.56
N PRO A 533 -38.70 -21.11 -37.69
CA PRO A 533 -38.91 -22.28 -36.82
C PRO A 533 -39.00 -23.62 -37.55
N ASP A 534 -39.37 -23.60 -38.83
CA ASP A 534 -39.45 -24.76 -39.72
C ASP A 534 -38.09 -25.21 -40.28
N GLU A 535 -37.01 -24.43 -40.09
CA GLU A 535 -35.63 -24.84 -40.37
C GLU A 535 -34.99 -25.64 -39.21
N VAL A 536 -35.65 -25.73 -38.06
CA VAL A 536 -35.22 -26.53 -36.90
C VAL A 536 -35.66 -27.98 -37.09
N VAL A 537 -34.82 -28.78 -37.74
CA VAL A 537 -35.09 -30.22 -37.98
C VAL A 537 -34.88 -30.99 -36.67
N ASP A 538 -35.98 -31.52 -36.09
CA ASP A 538 -36.01 -32.39 -34.89
C ASP A 538 -35.30 -31.80 -33.64
N GLY A 539 -35.07 -30.49 -33.60
CA GLY A 539 -34.05 -29.85 -32.78
C GLY A 539 -34.52 -29.10 -31.53
N ASP A 540 -33.59 -28.94 -30.60
CA ASP A 540 -33.70 -28.09 -29.42
C ASP A 540 -34.02 -26.64 -29.78
N THR A 541 -35.14 -26.12 -29.26
CA THR A 541 -35.63 -24.76 -29.50
C THR A 541 -34.91 -23.70 -28.66
N GLY A 542 -33.87 -24.07 -27.92
CA GLY A 542 -33.24 -23.20 -26.94
C GLY A 542 -34.05 -23.10 -25.65
N GLY A 543 -33.73 -22.08 -24.84
CA GLY A 543 -34.30 -21.88 -23.51
C GLY A 543 -33.57 -22.65 -22.41
N LEU A 544 -34.08 -22.50 -21.18
CA LEU A 544 -33.57 -23.17 -19.99
C LEU A 544 -33.94 -24.66 -20.03
N ARG A 545 -32.99 -25.53 -19.70
CA ARG A 545 -33.20 -26.97 -19.49
C ARG A 545 -32.39 -27.43 -18.29
N VAL A 546 -32.92 -28.40 -17.57
CA VAL A 546 -32.23 -29.04 -16.46
C VAL A 546 -32.01 -30.52 -16.79
N HIS A 547 -30.77 -30.96 -16.66
CA HIS A 547 -30.37 -32.35 -16.84
C HIS A 547 -29.99 -32.92 -15.47
N VAL A 548 -30.61 -34.03 -15.08
CA VAL A 548 -30.35 -34.72 -13.82
C VAL A 548 -29.70 -36.06 -14.14
N CYS A 549 -28.55 -36.31 -13.55
CA CYS A 549 -27.75 -37.51 -13.71
C CYS A 549 -27.68 -38.27 -12.38
N GLU A 550 -27.83 -39.60 -12.42
CA GLU A 550 -27.66 -40.45 -11.23
C GLU A 550 -26.21 -40.51 -10.73
N ASP A 551 -25.26 -40.31 -11.64
CA ASP A 551 -23.82 -40.25 -11.37
C ASP A 551 -23.09 -39.23 -12.26
N THR A 552 -21.80 -39.02 -11.99
CA THR A 552 -20.92 -38.12 -12.74
C THR A 552 -20.61 -38.60 -14.17
N GLY A 553 -20.81 -39.88 -14.48
CA GLY A 553 -20.71 -40.42 -15.84
C GLY A 553 -21.93 -40.10 -16.70
N CYS A 554 -23.03 -39.68 -16.08
CA CYS A 554 -24.26 -39.20 -16.70
C CYS A 554 -24.74 -40.03 -17.90
N ALA A 555 -24.71 -41.36 -17.76
CA ALA A 555 -25.15 -42.27 -18.80
C ALA A 555 -26.69 -42.28 -18.92
N GLY A 556 -27.24 -41.32 -19.68
CA GLY A 556 -28.69 -41.17 -19.88
C GLY A 556 -29.29 -40.08 -18.99
N PRO A 557 -28.92 -38.80 -19.20
CA PRO A 557 -29.47 -37.70 -18.42
C PRO A 557 -30.99 -37.66 -18.51
N ARG A 558 -31.65 -37.48 -17.37
CA ARG A 558 -33.08 -37.16 -17.34
C ARG A 558 -33.24 -35.67 -17.60
N VAL A 559 -33.97 -35.33 -18.66
CA VAL A 559 -34.23 -33.94 -19.03
C VAL A 559 -35.53 -33.51 -18.36
N LEU A 560 -35.47 -32.40 -17.64
CA LEU A 560 -36.63 -31.74 -17.06
C LEU A 560 -37.01 -30.55 -17.92
N ASP A 561 -38.25 -30.56 -18.38
CA ASP A 561 -38.83 -29.44 -19.08
C ASP A 561 -39.25 -28.39 -18.05
N VAL A 562 -38.61 -27.22 -18.14
CA VAL A 562 -39.00 -26.03 -17.38
C VAL A 562 -39.75 -25.07 -18.30
N PRO A 563 -40.62 -24.20 -17.77
CA PRO A 563 -41.33 -23.21 -18.57
C PRO A 563 -40.36 -22.41 -19.46
N PRO A 564 -40.61 -22.32 -20.79
CA PRO A 564 -39.69 -21.66 -21.72
C PRO A 564 -39.59 -20.15 -21.47
N GLU A 565 -40.56 -19.55 -20.77
CA GLU A 565 -40.58 -18.12 -20.45
C GLU A 565 -39.68 -17.72 -19.27
N LEU A 566 -38.97 -18.65 -18.64
CA LEU A 566 -38.19 -18.36 -17.42
C LEU A 566 -37.00 -17.41 -17.61
N ILE A 567 -36.43 -17.37 -18.81
CA ILE A 567 -35.30 -16.48 -19.17
C ILE A 567 -35.54 -15.96 -20.57
N GLU A 568 -35.92 -14.69 -20.68
CA GLU A 568 -35.97 -13.97 -21.94
C GLU A 568 -34.64 -13.26 -22.20
N ASP A 569 -34.00 -13.63 -23.31
CA ASP A 569 -33.18 -12.76 -24.14
C ASP A 569 -32.10 -11.90 -23.42
N GLY A 570 -30.99 -12.50 -22.99
CA GLY A 570 -29.77 -11.76 -22.60
C GLY A 570 -28.92 -11.38 -23.82
N PHE A 571 -28.34 -10.17 -23.84
CA PHE A 571 -27.25 -9.83 -24.77
C PHE A 571 -26.01 -10.70 -24.48
N ASP A 572 -25.19 -11.03 -25.50
CA ASP A 572 -23.97 -11.86 -25.48
C ASP A 572 -23.04 -11.61 -24.28
N LEU A 573 -23.35 -12.18 -23.12
CA LEU A 573 -22.67 -11.91 -21.88
C LEU A 573 -22.54 -13.23 -21.12
N ASP A 574 -21.38 -13.87 -21.24
CA ASP A 574 -20.91 -15.00 -20.40
C ASP A 574 -21.00 -14.61 -18.91
N ARG A 575 -22.12 -14.83 -18.24
CA ARG A 575 -22.36 -14.31 -16.88
C ARG A 575 -23.14 -15.22 -15.96
N ALA A 576 -22.98 -14.96 -14.66
CA ALA A 576 -23.62 -15.59 -13.51
C ALA A 576 -25.16 -15.36 -13.41
N HIS A 577 -25.91 -15.61 -14.48
CA HIS A 577 -27.37 -15.54 -14.49
C HIS A 577 -28.03 -16.90 -14.26
N LEU A 578 -27.23 -17.97 -14.23
CA LEU A 578 -27.62 -19.30 -13.81
C LEU A 578 -26.73 -19.72 -12.65
N ASP A 579 -27.35 -20.31 -11.64
CA ASP A 579 -26.67 -20.98 -10.55
C ASP A 579 -27.50 -22.19 -10.13
N VAL A 580 -26.84 -23.24 -9.66
CA VAL A 580 -27.49 -24.49 -9.28
C VAL A 580 -26.83 -25.07 -8.03
N SER A 581 -27.63 -25.63 -7.14
CA SER A 581 -27.17 -26.34 -5.95
C SER A 581 -27.99 -27.62 -5.75
N GLY A 582 -27.33 -28.69 -5.30
CA GLY A 582 -28.01 -29.91 -4.82
C GLY A 582 -28.45 -29.75 -3.37
N THR A 583 -29.55 -30.41 -2.99
CA THR A 583 -29.96 -30.52 -1.58
C THR A 583 -29.29 -31.73 -0.93
N PRO A 584 -29.05 -31.74 0.39
CA PRO A 584 -28.57 -32.94 1.10
C PRO A 584 -29.50 -34.16 1.01
N GLU A 585 -30.78 -33.94 0.68
CA GLU A 585 -31.81 -35.00 0.56
C GLU A 585 -31.93 -35.55 -0.86
N GLY A 586 -31.15 -35.03 -1.82
CA GLY A 586 -31.10 -35.47 -3.21
C GLY A 586 -31.91 -34.63 -4.19
N GLY A 587 -32.58 -33.57 -3.73
CA GLY A 587 -33.22 -32.58 -4.60
C GLY A 587 -32.23 -31.55 -5.13
N PHE A 588 -32.72 -30.46 -5.71
CA PHE A 588 -31.89 -29.34 -6.18
C PHE A 588 -32.71 -28.06 -6.39
N ALA A 589 -32.00 -26.93 -6.52
CA ALA A 589 -32.55 -25.65 -6.93
C ALA A 589 -31.73 -25.03 -8.07
N VAL A 590 -32.40 -24.35 -8.98
CA VAL A 590 -31.79 -23.56 -10.06
C VAL A 590 -32.27 -22.12 -9.92
N ALA A 591 -31.35 -21.21 -9.62
CA ALA A 591 -31.60 -19.77 -9.66
C ALA A 591 -31.39 -19.27 -11.10
N ALA A 592 -32.44 -18.72 -11.69
CA ALA A 592 -32.48 -18.23 -13.06
C ALA A 592 -32.81 -16.74 -13.07
N MET A 593 -31.82 -15.90 -13.41
CA MET A 593 -32.00 -14.46 -13.54
C MET A 593 -32.18 -14.06 -15.00
N ASP A 594 -33.30 -13.41 -15.29
CA ASP A 594 -33.54 -12.76 -16.56
C ASP A 594 -32.82 -11.40 -16.58
N LEU A 595 -31.73 -11.31 -17.35
CA LEU A 595 -30.94 -10.08 -17.45
C LEU A 595 -31.64 -8.99 -18.27
N SER A 596 -32.64 -9.32 -19.08
CA SER A 596 -33.41 -8.36 -19.87
C SER A 596 -34.45 -7.62 -19.04
N PHE A 597 -35.05 -8.32 -18.07
CA PHE A 597 -36.13 -7.79 -17.24
C PHE A 597 -35.75 -7.57 -15.78
N GLY A 598 -34.64 -8.16 -15.33
CA GLY A 598 -34.25 -8.18 -13.92
C GLY A 598 -35.10 -9.10 -13.05
N ALA A 599 -35.86 -10.00 -13.67
CA ALA A 599 -36.64 -11.01 -12.96
C ALA A 599 -35.72 -12.12 -12.44
N LEU A 600 -36.06 -12.70 -11.30
CA LEU A 600 -35.37 -13.82 -10.68
C LEU A 600 -36.39 -14.90 -10.35
N SER A 601 -36.21 -16.06 -10.94
CA SER A 601 -37.02 -17.24 -10.70
C SER A 601 -36.17 -18.34 -10.08
N LEU A 602 -36.78 -19.14 -9.22
CA LEU A 602 -36.18 -20.31 -8.60
C LEU A 602 -36.95 -21.56 -9.04
N VAL A 603 -36.25 -22.49 -9.69
CA VAL A 603 -36.79 -23.81 -10.00
C VAL A 603 -36.32 -24.77 -8.93
N THR A 604 -37.25 -25.40 -8.21
CA THR A 604 -36.93 -26.31 -7.09
C THR A 604 -37.49 -27.70 -7.32
N CYS A 605 -36.73 -28.69 -6.89
CA CYS A 605 -37.13 -30.08 -6.84
C CYS A 605 -36.81 -30.64 -5.46
N ALA A 606 -37.81 -31.24 -4.80
CA ALA A 606 -37.64 -31.81 -3.46
C ALA A 606 -36.75 -33.07 -3.45
N ASP A 607 -36.68 -33.79 -4.57
CA ASP A 607 -35.92 -35.04 -4.72
C ASP A 607 -35.27 -35.17 -6.12
N ALA A 608 -34.40 -36.17 -6.25
CA ALA A 608 -33.67 -36.47 -7.48
C ALA A 608 -34.58 -36.96 -8.61
N ASP A 609 -35.77 -37.47 -8.27
CA ASP A 609 -36.78 -37.96 -9.20
C ASP A 609 -37.59 -36.83 -9.81
N CYS A 610 -37.54 -35.62 -9.25
CA CYS A 610 -38.23 -34.39 -9.67
C CYS A 610 -39.30 -34.61 -10.74
N ALA A 611 -40.43 -35.19 -10.33
CA ALA A 611 -41.50 -35.52 -11.27
C ALA A 611 -42.20 -34.25 -11.78
N GLU A 612 -42.32 -33.25 -10.91
CA GLU A 612 -42.96 -31.96 -11.18
C GLU A 612 -42.06 -30.86 -10.57
N PRO A 613 -41.25 -30.16 -11.38
CA PRO A 613 -40.46 -29.03 -10.89
C PRO A 613 -41.37 -27.87 -10.50
N GLU A 614 -41.16 -27.31 -9.31
CA GLU A 614 -41.86 -26.12 -8.85
C GLU A 614 -41.08 -24.87 -9.26
N VAL A 615 -41.79 -23.83 -9.70
CA VAL A 615 -41.21 -22.58 -10.18
C VAL A 615 -41.76 -21.41 -9.39
N THR A 616 -40.89 -20.77 -8.61
CA THR A 616 -41.23 -19.63 -7.77
C THR A 616 -40.58 -18.36 -8.32
N GLU A 617 -41.39 -17.35 -8.65
CA GLU A 617 -40.90 -16.01 -8.96
C GLU A 617 -40.49 -15.31 -7.65
N LEU A 618 -39.18 -15.15 -7.43
CA LEU A 618 -38.64 -14.44 -6.26
C LEU A 618 -38.71 -12.92 -6.47
N VAL A 619 -38.40 -12.49 -7.69
CA VAL A 619 -38.43 -11.09 -8.10
C VAL A 619 -39.06 -11.02 -9.49
N GLY A 620 -40.19 -10.35 -9.63
CA GLY A 620 -40.81 -10.10 -10.95
C GLY A 620 -40.09 -9.00 -11.75
N ASP A 621 -40.58 -8.75 -12.97
CA ASP A 621 -40.01 -7.76 -13.89
C ASP A 621 -39.75 -6.39 -13.24
N ARG A 622 -38.49 -5.94 -13.32
CA ARG A 622 -38.03 -4.67 -12.74
C ARG A 622 -37.74 -3.60 -13.78
N PHE A 623 -37.22 -3.97 -14.95
CA PHE A 623 -36.89 -3.04 -16.02
C PHE A 623 -37.00 -3.71 -17.40
N ARG A 624 -36.61 -2.99 -18.47
CA ARG A 624 -36.48 -3.56 -19.82
C ARG A 624 -35.17 -3.06 -20.44
N LEU A 625 -34.20 -3.96 -20.59
CA LEU A 625 -32.78 -3.66 -20.88
C LEU A 625 -32.53 -2.92 -22.21
N LYS A 626 -33.52 -2.85 -23.11
CA LYS A 626 -33.39 -2.21 -24.44
C LYS A 626 -32.87 -0.75 -24.41
N ASN A 627 -32.83 -0.09 -23.25
CA ASN A 627 -32.34 1.28 -23.08
C ASN A 627 -31.06 1.46 -22.23
N GLU A 628 -30.50 0.42 -21.57
CA GLU A 628 -29.45 0.60 -20.53
C GLU A 628 -28.33 -0.46 -20.58
N SER A 629 -27.68 -0.60 -21.73
CA SER A 629 -26.66 -1.64 -22.02
C SER A 629 -25.43 -1.68 -21.09
N ARG A 630 -25.24 -0.72 -20.19
CA ARG A 630 -24.17 -0.72 -19.18
C ARG A 630 -24.61 -1.20 -17.80
N GLN A 631 -25.90 -1.20 -17.48
CA GLN A 631 -26.39 -1.44 -16.12
C GLN A 631 -26.63 -2.93 -15.82
N GLY A 632 -27.10 -3.71 -16.81
CA GLY A 632 -27.33 -5.16 -16.66
C GLY A 632 -26.04 -6.00 -16.54
N LEU A 633 -24.86 -5.37 -16.48
CA LEU A 633 -23.60 -6.10 -16.59
C LEU A 633 -23.17 -6.86 -15.32
N LYS A 634 -23.81 -6.60 -14.18
CA LYS A 634 -23.42 -7.16 -12.87
C LYS A 634 -24.56 -7.89 -12.16
N ALA A 635 -25.72 -8.05 -12.80
CA ALA A 635 -26.85 -8.77 -12.23
C ALA A 635 -26.59 -10.29 -12.26
N GLY A 636 -27.08 -10.99 -11.24
CA GLY A 636 -26.96 -12.44 -11.10
C GLY A 636 -27.42 -12.89 -9.72
N ALA A 637 -27.43 -14.21 -9.52
CA ALA A 637 -27.84 -14.85 -8.27
C ALA A 637 -26.95 -16.05 -7.93
N ARG A 638 -26.97 -16.43 -6.66
CA ARG A 638 -26.37 -17.63 -6.09
C ARG A 638 -27.39 -18.36 -5.24
N VAL A 639 -27.41 -19.68 -5.27
CA VAL A 639 -28.30 -20.52 -4.47
C VAL A 639 -27.49 -21.53 -3.68
N GLU A 640 -27.86 -21.69 -2.41
CA GLU A 640 -27.29 -22.68 -1.49
C GLU A 640 -28.41 -23.35 -0.69
N TYR A 641 -28.11 -24.45 -0.02
CA TYR A 641 -29.08 -25.16 0.81
C TYR A 641 -28.72 -25.13 2.29
N ARG A 642 -29.76 -24.99 3.11
CA ARG A 642 -29.71 -25.33 4.54
C ARG A 642 -29.82 -26.85 4.73
N SER A 643 -29.40 -27.32 5.90
CA SER A 643 -29.51 -28.73 6.28
C SER A 643 -30.96 -29.22 6.43
N ASP A 644 -31.93 -28.31 6.55
CA ASP A 644 -33.37 -28.62 6.53
C ASP A 644 -33.97 -28.71 5.10
N GLY A 645 -33.15 -28.58 4.07
CA GLY A 645 -33.56 -28.66 2.67
C GLY A 645 -34.21 -27.39 2.13
N ALA A 646 -34.28 -26.31 2.89
CA ALA A 646 -34.77 -25.02 2.39
C ALA A 646 -33.65 -24.26 1.66
N PRO A 647 -33.90 -23.74 0.44
CA PRO A 647 -32.91 -22.97 -0.29
C PRO A 647 -32.73 -21.56 0.28
N VAL A 648 -31.53 -21.01 0.11
CA VAL A 648 -31.22 -19.61 0.37
C VAL A 648 -30.62 -19.02 -0.90
N VAL A 649 -31.10 -17.85 -1.32
CA VAL A 649 -30.67 -17.21 -2.57
C VAL A 649 -30.10 -15.84 -2.29
N ALA A 650 -28.87 -15.58 -2.72
CA ALA A 650 -28.30 -14.24 -2.71
C ALA A 650 -28.31 -13.68 -4.12
N TYR A 651 -28.77 -12.45 -4.29
CA TYR A 651 -28.77 -11.81 -5.60
C TYR A 651 -28.39 -10.34 -5.50
N ARG A 652 -27.97 -9.78 -6.63
CA ARG A 652 -27.79 -8.33 -6.75
C ARG A 652 -29.00 -7.75 -7.44
N ASP A 653 -29.74 -6.89 -6.74
CA ASP A 653 -30.85 -6.16 -7.33
C ASP A 653 -30.35 -5.31 -8.50
N ALA A 654 -30.94 -5.54 -9.67
CA ALA A 654 -30.43 -4.98 -10.90
C ALA A 654 -30.70 -3.47 -11.05
N LEU A 655 -31.68 -2.92 -10.30
CA LEU A 655 -32.06 -1.50 -10.32
C LEU A 655 -31.32 -0.64 -9.30
N THR A 656 -30.88 -1.21 -8.19
CA THR A 656 -30.28 -0.46 -7.08
C THR A 656 -28.84 -0.88 -6.84
N GLY A 657 -28.46 -2.08 -7.31
CA GLY A 657 -27.19 -2.71 -7.02
C GLY A 657 -27.04 -3.15 -5.56
N GLN A 658 -28.13 -3.19 -4.79
CA GLN A 658 -28.13 -3.77 -3.45
C GLN A 658 -27.90 -5.28 -3.55
N ALA A 659 -27.08 -5.82 -2.66
CA ALA A 659 -27.12 -7.25 -2.34
C ALA A 659 -28.37 -7.55 -1.52
N HIS A 660 -29.12 -8.56 -1.95
CA HIS A 660 -30.30 -9.09 -1.31
C HIS A 660 -30.07 -10.55 -0.93
N LEU A 661 -30.79 -10.97 0.10
CA LEU A 661 -30.86 -12.35 0.55
C LEU A 661 -32.33 -12.77 0.61
N VAL A 662 -32.65 -13.88 -0.06
CA VAL A 662 -33.93 -14.55 0.01
C VAL A 662 -33.77 -15.79 0.88
N ASP A 663 -34.46 -15.81 2.01
CA ASP A 663 -34.58 -16.99 2.87
C ASP A 663 -35.91 -17.70 2.59
N CYS A 664 -35.86 -18.88 1.97
CA CYS A 664 -37.04 -19.70 1.73
C CYS A 664 -37.40 -20.47 2.99
N HIS A 665 -38.68 -20.49 3.34
CA HIS A 665 -39.16 -21.14 4.58
C HIS A 665 -39.51 -22.63 4.38
N ASP A 666 -39.53 -23.10 3.13
CA ASP A 666 -39.79 -24.49 2.76
C ASP A 666 -38.91 -24.94 1.58
N ALA A 667 -38.86 -26.25 1.32
CA ALA A 667 -37.99 -26.86 0.32
C ALA A 667 -38.31 -26.47 -1.15
N VAL A 668 -39.53 -25.99 -1.41
CA VAL A 668 -39.97 -25.53 -2.74
C VAL A 668 -40.03 -24.00 -2.86
N CYS A 669 -39.58 -23.31 -1.81
CA CYS A 669 -39.63 -21.86 -1.66
C CYS A 669 -41.03 -21.26 -1.92
N SER A 670 -42.11 -21.91 -1.48
CA SER A 670 -43.47 -21.35 -1.66
C SER A 670 -43.72 -20.15 -0.75
N GLU A 671 -43.05 -20.10 0.40
CA GLU A 671 -42.96 -18.97 1.31
C GLU A 671 -41.51 -18.53 1.47
N PHE A 672 -41.24 -17.23 1.40
CA PHE A 672 -39.89 -16.67 1.56
C PHE A 672 -39.89 -15.24 2.10
N THR A 673 -38.73 -14.82 2.60
CA THR A 673 -38.43 -13.43 2.98
C THR A 673 -37.29 -12.88 2.13
N ASP A 674 -37.48 -11.72 1.50
CA ASP A 674 -36.45 -10.99 0.74
C ASP A 674 -35.97 -9.75 1.51
N THR A 675 -34.68 -9.73 1.86
CA THR A 675 -34.05 -8.67 2.65
C THR A 675 -32.85 -8.07 1.93
N ALA A 676 -32.85 -6.75 1.75
CA ALA A 676 -31.64 -6.03 1.33
C ALA A 676 -30.61 -6.01 2.46
N VAL A 677 -29.45 -6.65 2.26
CA VAL A 677 -28.39 -6.75 3.28
C VAL A 677 -27.31 -5.68 3.13
N THR A 678 -27.42 -4.82 2.12
CA THR A 678 -26.46 -3.74 1.86
C THR A 678 -27.13 -2.46 1.35
N GLY A 679 -26.41 -1.34 1.41
CA GLY A 679 -26.79 -0.10 0.74
C GLY A 679 -26.68 -0.17 -0.80
N PRO A 680 -27.35 0.73 -1.53
CA PRO A 680 -27.34 0.75 -2.99
C PRO A 680 -25.96 1.01 -3.56
N SER A 681 -25.54 0.22 -4.55
CA SER A 681 -24.34 0.50 -5.32
C SER A 681 -24.28 -0.23 -6.65
N TRP A 682 -24.22 0.54 -7.73
CA TRP A 682 -24.13 0.02 -9.10
C TRP A 682 -22.86 -0.79 -9.38
N ALA A 683 -21.78 -0.52 -8.64
CA ALA A 683 -20.49 -1.16 -8.81
C ALA A 683 -20.41 -2.57 -8.20
N ARG A 684 -21.33 -2.91 -7.29
CA ARG A 684 -21.29 -4.17 -6.53
C ARG A 684 -21.37 -5.39 -7.47
N PRO A 685 -20.57 -6.45 -7.25
CA PRO A 685 -20.71 -7.72 -7.96
C PRO A 685 -21.91 -8.53 -7.42
N VAL A 686 -22.23 -9.66 -8.07
CA VAL A 686 -23.11 -10.68 -7.49
C VAL A 686 -22.46 -11.17 -6.19
N PRO A 687 -23.17 -11.18 -5.04
CA PRO A 687 -22.58 -11.65 -3.79
C PRO A 687 -22.21 -13.13 -3.87
N GLY A 688 -21.04 -13.50 -3.36
CA GLY A 688 -20.74 -14.89 -3.05
C GLY A 688 -21.62 -15.31 -1.86
N LEU A 689 -22.14 -16.52 -1.89
CA LEU A 689 -23.04 -17.07 -0.87
C LEU A 689 -22.46 -18.38 -0.36
N ALA A 690 -22.54 -18.60 0.94
CA ALA A 690 -22.34 -19.91 1.57
C ALA A 690 -23.21 -20.01 2.82
N VAL A 691 -23.53 -21.23 3.22
CA VAL A 691 -24.26 -21.53 4.46
C VAL A 691 -23.31 -22.23 5.43
N ASP A 692 -23.27 -21.78 6.68
CA ASP A 692 -22.41 -22.38 7.72
C ASP A 692 -23.02 -23.65 8.32
N SER A 693 -22.27 -24.32 9.20
CA SER A 693 -22.73 -25.54 9.89
C SER A 693 -23.95 -25.36 10.80
N LEU A 694 -24.40 -24.12 11.05
CA LEU A 694 -25.56 -23.76 11.86
C LEU A 694 -26.77 -23.34 11.03
N ASP A 695 -26.70 -23.51 9.71
CA ASP A 695 -27.67 -23.09 8.70
C ASP A 695 -27.83 -21.56 8.60
N ARG A 696 -26.76 -20.80 8.88
CA ARG A 696 -26.77 -19.34 8.72
C ARG A 696 -26.12 -18.96 7.40
N PRO A 697 -26.76 -18.08 6.62
CA PRO A 697 -26.16 -17.58 5.40
C PRO A 697 -25.03 -16.58 5.68
N HIS A 698 -24.03 -16.58 4.81
CA HIS A 698 -22.96 -15.60 4.78
C HIS A 698 -22.77 -15.09 3.36
N LEU A 699 -22.45 -13.81 3.22
CA LEU A 699 -22.27 -13.16 1.94
C LEU A 699 -20.89 -12.52 1.83
N LEU A 700 -20.20 -12.79 0.73
CA LEU A 700 -19.01 -12.04 0.33
C LEU A 700 -19.40 -10.94 -0.66
N THR A 701 -19.27 -9.69 -0.25
CA THR A 701 -19.66 -8.52 -1.06
C THR A 701 -18.72 -7.34 -0.81
N THR A 702 -19.03 -6.17 -1.39
CA THR A 702 -18.17 -4.98 -1.32
C THR A 702 -18.81 -3.85 -0.53
N ASP A 703 -18.08 -3.25 0.39
CA ASP A 703 -18.42 -1.93 0.92
C ASP A 703 -17.84 -0.88 -0.03
N MET A 704 -18.71 -0.34 -0.87
CA MET A 704 -18.33 0.58 -1.95
C MET A 704 -18.10 2.01 -1.45
N GLU A 705 -18.56 2.34 -0.23
CA GLU A 705 -18.22 3.63 0.40
C GLU A 705 -16.79 3.58 0.94
N GLU A 706 -16.41 2.45 1.52
CA GLU A 706 -15.07 2.24 2.08
C GLU A 706 -14.08 1.54 1.12
N ASN A 707 -14.49 1.25 -0.12
CA ASN A 707 -13.73 0.52 -1.14
C ASN A 707 -13.02 -0.75 -0.61
N ARG A 708 -13.78 -1.62 0.05
CA ARG A 708 -13.25 -2.88 0.60
C ARG A 708 -14.19 -4.05 0.42
N LEU A 709 -13.64 -5.26 0.39
CA LEU A 709 -14.42 -6.49 0.54
C LEU A 709 -14.90 -6.61 1.97
N VAL A 710 -16.12 -7.11 2.13
CA VAL A 710 -16.74 -7.39 3.42
C VAL A 710 -17.34 -8.78 3.43
N LEU A 711 -17.15 -9.49 4.54
CA LEU A 711 -17.94 -10.67 4.87
C LEU A 711 -19.13 -10.21 5.72
N LEU A 712 -20.34 -10.42 5.19
CA LEU A 712 -21.58 -10.23 5.94
C LEU A 712 -22.01 -11.58 6.51
N SER A 713 -22.00 -11.69 7.82
CA SER A 713 -22.39 -12.91 8.53
C SER A 713 -23.76 -12.71 9.16
N CYS A 714 -24.74 -13.53 8.79
CA CYS A 714 -26.04 -13.52 9.44
C CYS A 714 -25.92 -14.09 10.85
N VAL A 715 -26.52 -13.42 11.84
CA VAL A 715 -26.49 -13.87 13.24
C VAL A 715 -27.46 -15.03 13.46
N ASP A 716 -28.57 -15.00 12.73
CA ASP A 716 -29.64 -16.00 12.71
C ASP A 716 -29.87 -16.57 11.31
N ARG A 717 -30.74 -17.58 11.21
CA ARG A 717 -31.02 -18.29 9.94
C ARG A 717 -31.75 -17.42 8.90
N GLY A 718 -32.64 -16.55 9.35
CA GLY A 718 -33.41 -15.65 8.49
C GLY A 718 -32.67 -14.35 8.15
N CYS A 719 -31.48 -14.16 8.71
CA CYS A 719 -30.64 -13.00 8.53
C CYS A 719 -31.32 -11.68 8.92
N GLU A 720 -32.09 -11.68 10.01
CA GLU A 720 -32.70 -10.44 10.54
C GLU A 720 -31.61 -9.49 11.07
N GLU A 721 -30.52 -10.04 11.60
CA GLU A 721 -29.34 -9.29 12.04
C GLU A 721 -28.08 -9.77 11.29
N THR A 722 -27.24 -8.82 10.88
CA THR A 722 -25.96 -9.09 10.21
C THR A 722 -24.80 -8.43 10.92
N VAL A 723 -23.67 -9.12 10.94
CA VAL A 723 -22.37 -8.57 11.33
C VAL A 723 -21.53 -8.38 10.08
N SER A 724 -21.09 -7.15 9.84
CA SER A 724 -20.18 -6.84 8.73
C SER A 724 -18.73 -6.83 9.20
N ARG A 725 -17.87 -7.60 8.53
CA ARG A 725 -16.43 -7.63 8.77
C ARG A 725 -15.70 -7.14 7.52
N GLY A 726 -15.04 -5.99 7.65
CA GLY A 726 -14.08 -5.52 6.64
C GLY A 726 -12.93 -6.51 6.48
N LEU A 727 -12.65 -6.87 5.23
CA LEU A 727 -11.60 -7.81 4.86
C LEU A 727 -10.40 -7.02 4.31
N VAL A 728 -10.36 -6.83 2.99
CA VAL A 728 -9.25 -6.20 2.26
C VAL A 728 -9.78 -5.05 1.41
N GLY A 729 -9.00 -3.97 1.33
CA GLY A 729 -9.30 -2.85 0.43
C GLY A 729 -9.09 -3.23 -1.03
N PHE A 730 -9.76 -2.55 -1.95
CA PHE A 730 -9.52 -2.68 -3.39
C PHE A 730 -9.35 -1.30 -4.02
N GLU A 731 -8.48 -1.21 -5.04
CA GLU A 731 -8.35 0.00 -5.86
C GLU A 731 -9.39 0.03 -6.98
N ASP A 732 -9.66 -1.15 -7.58
CA ASP A 732 -10.63 -1.34 -8.65
C ASP A 732 -11.82 -2.19 -8.21
N GLU A 733 -12.99 -1.94 -8.80
CA GLU A 733 -14.25 -2.62 -8.46
C GLU A 733 -14.18 -4.13 -8.72
N PRO A 734 -14.40 -5.00 -7.70
CA PRO A 734 -14.51 -6.43 -7.92
C PRO A 734 -15.65 -6.79 -8.88
N VAL A 735 -15.37 -7.74 -9.78
CA VAL A 735 -16.32 -8.13 -10.85
C VAL A 735 -17.18 -9.31 -10.42
N VAL A 736 -16.59 -10.28 -9.72
CA VAL A 736 -17.23 -11.51 -9.24
C VAL A 736 -16.68 -11.85 -7.87
N THR A 737 -17.52 -12.39 -6.99
CA THR A 737 -17.13 -12.96 -5.70
C THR A 737 -17.65 -14.39 -5.58
N ALA A 738 -16.91 -15.22 -4.85
CA ALA A 738 -17.28 -16.58 -4.49
C ALA A 738 -16.87 -16.83 -3.04
N LEU A 739 -17.68 -17.59 -2.32
CA LEU A 739 -17.53 -17.89 -0.91
C LEU A 739 -17.83 -19.38 -0.71
N ALA A 740 -17.02 -20.05 0.09
CA ALA A 740 -17.33 -21.36 0.62
C ALA A 740 -16.79 -21.49 2.04
N PHE A 741 -17.34 -22.43 2.80
CA PHE A 741 -16.84 -22.79 4.11
C PHE A 741 -16.13 -24.14 4.06
N ASP A 742 -15.09 -24.27 4.86
CA ASP A 742 -14.54 -25.58 5.18
C ASP A 742 -15.34 -26.27 6.31
N PRO A 743 -15.03 -27.53 6.65
CA PRO A 743 -15.73 -28.24 7.74
C PRO A 743 -15.62 -27.62 9.14
N HIS A 744 -14.82 -26.55 9.31
CA HIS A 744 -14.64 -25.81 10.56
C HIS A 744 -15.24 -24.40 10.49
N ASP A 745 -16.11 -24.13 9.50
CA ASP A 745 -16.70 -22.82 9.24
C ASP A 745 -15.65 -21.70 9.01
N ARG A 746 -14.47 -22.05 8.47
CA ARG A 746 -13.50 -21.06 8.01
C ARG A 746 -13.86 -20.60 6.60
N PRO A 747 -14.06 -19.29 6.36
CA PRO A 747 -14.33 -18.76 5.04
C PRO A 747 -13.14 -18.93 4.09
N HIS A 748 -13.43 -19.45 2.91
CA HIS A 748 -12.58 -19.41 1.73
C HIS A 748 -13.25 -18.52 0.69
N MET A 749 -12.53 -17.51 0.23
CA MET A 749 -13.08 -16.41 -0.53
C MET A 749 -12.25 -16.20 -1.78
N ALA A 750 -12.93 -16.01 -2.91
CA ALA A 750 -12.28 -15.67 -4.16
C ALA A 750 -13.00 -14.49 -4.80
N TRP A 751 -12.26 -13.58 -5.41
CA TRP A 751 -12.84 -12.52 -6.22
C TRP A 751 -11.94 -12.15 -7.38
N VAL A 752 -12.54 -11.52 -8.38
CA VAL A 752 -11.81 -11.05 -9.55
C VAL A 752 -11.72 -9.53 -9.47
N GLY A 753 -10.51 -9.01 -9.26
CA GLY A 753 -10.20 -7.58 -9.32
C GLY A 753 -9.89 -7.13 -10.74
N HIS A 754 -10.14 -5.86 -11.04
CA HIS A 754 -9.58 -5.25 -12.26
C HIS A 754 -8.09 -5.00 -12.02
N SER A 755 -7.28 -5.24 -13.04
CA SER A 755 -5.88 -4.79 -13.06
C SER A 755 -5.70 -3.79 -14.19
N ALA A 756 -4.64 -2.98 -14.07
CA ALA A 756 -4.37 -1.86 -14.97
C ALA A 756 -4.58 -2.20 -16.46
N GLU A 757 -5.27 -1.33 -17.18
CA GLU A 757 -5.43 -1.44 -18.64
C GLU A 757 -4.06 -1.52 -19.30
N THR A 758 -3.80 -2.61 -20.02
CA THR A 758 -2.67 -2.63 -20.94
C THR A 758 -2.99 -1.72 -22.12
N ALA A 759 -2.01 -0.98 -22.64
CA ALA A 759 -2.24 0.02 -23.69
C ALA A 759 -2.86 -0.54 -25.00
N PHE A 760 -2.92 -1.87 -25.17
CA PHE A 760 -3.39 -2.54 -26.39
C PHE A 760 -4.17 -3.84 -26.19
N GLY A 761 -4.35 -4.30 -24.95
CA GLY A 761 -5.12 -5.50 -24.61
C GLY A 761 -6.25 -5.11 -23.67
N GLY A 762 -7.38 -5.82 -23.75
CA GLY A 762 -8.50 -5.61 -22.83
C GLY A 762 -8.06 -5.64 -21.36
N PRO A 763 -8.94 -5.23 -20.44
CA PRO A 763 -8.62 -5.24 -19.02
C PRO A 763 -8.17 -6.63 -18.62
N LEU A 764 -6.98 -6.68 -18.05
CA LEU A 764 -6.53 -7.85 -17.33
C LEU A 764 -7.25 -7.85 -15.99
N THR A 765 -7.68 -9.01 -15.56
CA THR A 765 -8.33 -9.19 -14.27
C THR A 765 -7.54 -10.19 -13.46
N GLU A 766 -7.35 -9.89 -12.19
CA GLU A 766 -6.56 -10.70 -11.28
C GLU A 766 -7.53 -11.48 -10.40
N LEU A 767 -7.42 -12.81 -10.40
CA LEU A 767 -8.14 -13.62 -9.42
C LEU A 767 -7.35 -13.54 -8.11
N LEU A 768 -8.04 -13.15 -7.05
CA LEU A 768 -7.50 -12.99 -5.72
C LEU A 768 -8.20 -13.97 -4.81
N TYR A 769 -7.41 -14.69 -4.01
CA TYR A 769 -7.89 -15.65 -3.04
C TYR A 769 -7.56 -15.19 -1.63
N LEU A 770 -8.48 -15.43 -0.71
CA LEU A 770 -8.36 -15.11 0.71
C LEU A 770 -8.93 -16.26 1.54
N GLY A 771 -8.08 -16.84 2.40
CA GLY A 771 -8.48 -17.83 3.39
C GLY A 771 -8.38 -17.26 4.80
N CYS A 772 -9.40 -17.50 5.63
CA CYS A 772 -9.39 -17.10 7.04
C CYS A 772 -8.86 -18.24 7.92
N ALA A 773 -7.96 -17.91 8.87
CA ALA A 773 -7.40 -18.91 9.79
C ALA A 773 -8.39 -19.36 10.89
N GLU A 774 -9.36 -18.49 11.21
CA GLU A 774 -10.37 -18.71 12.24
C GLU A 774 -11.78 -18.81 11.64
N PRO A 775 -12.71 -19.53 12.29
CA PRO A 775 -14.11 -19.57 11.90
C PRO A 775 -14.68 -18.15 11.76
N TYR A 776 -15.45 -17.91 10.70
CA TYR A 776 -16.04 -16.60 10.40
C TYR A 776 -15.02 -15.44 10.37
N CYS A 777 -13.74 -15.71 10.08
CA CYS A 777 -12.66 -14.72 10.17
C CYS A 777 -12.55 -14.03 11.54
N GLY A 778 -12.83 -14.78 12.62
CA GLY A 778 -12.79 -14.30 14.01
C GLY A 778 -14.00 -13.45 14.41
N SER A 779 -15.05 -13.40 13.58
CA SER A 779 -16.28 -12.64 13.88
C SER A 779 -17.32 -13.44 14.65
N GLU A 780 -16.92 -14.34 15.57
CA GLU A 780 -17.88 -15.16 16.32
C GLU A 780 -19.03 -14.28 16.84
N PRO A 781 -20.28 -14.49 16.38
CA PRO A 781 -21.39 -13.70 16.84
C PRO A 781 -21.50 -13.93 18.34
N LEU A 782 -21.43 -12.85 19.11
CA LEU A 782 -21.57 -12.88 20.55
C LEU A 782 -22.84 -13.67 20.85
N THR A 783 -22.70 -14.84 21.45
CA THR A 783 -23.85 -15.64 21.85
C THR A 783 -24.68 -14.78 22.82
N PRO A 784 -25.97 -14.54 22.52
CA PRO A 784 -26.80 -13.64 23.32
C PRO A 784 -26.98 -14.08 24.77
#